data_AF-D5ARJ7-F1
#
_entry.id   AF-D5ARJ7-F1
#
_cell.length_a   1.000
_cell.length_b   1.000
_cell.length_c   1.000
_cell.angle_alpha   90.00
_cell.angle_beta   90.00
_cell.angle_gamma   90.00
#
_symmetry.space_group_name_H-M   'P 1'
#
loop_
_entity.id
_entity.type
_entity.pdbx_description
1 polymer ?
#
loop_
_entity_poly.entity_id
_entity_poly.type
_entity_poly.pdbx_seq_one_letter_code
_entity_poly.pdbx_strand_id
1 'polypeptide(L)'
;MSPPTPPISLSARGTQEPDLAAPDADHGAALRAAPCGLLQLDAAGRIESANATLCDWIGRPAAEVIGRLDLAALLSPAGRLFWTTHLLPQLRLNGRLDEASLSLPDRRGGARRCLLSARRNPDGGSVLVLFEAERRHLFEEDQAREVALAQTRAHWLTQIERMAEVGAWCWDPAQDRLQGSDRMFDILGLRPGPADGLDALLDRLVSEPLRRQLRASLTAPGGLHPPLDLEAAIRTPAGALRQIRLSCEALWAKGRVERVQGVICDITRAQEDRQRLWRMAHVDDLTGLANRHHFRSRLRDACAAADPLALVVIDIADFGAVNHRFGADRADAMLREIGGRLASLLPGDGFAARLVGDEFALLLPAADPDAAARGLAAAAAAALEAPLAGFGGTVRLRAAMGLAAFPEDGRAPEALFARAKEALSEIKRAGGGADFLRGAMLARVGARRRAIGCVRDAVQEDRIRVWYQPKLRLADGAPDGHEALVRIFDRAGQISGPGDWAEALDDPECAALLDAAVLRRVLADLRRPEPGMGPGLGRVAVNVSEHSLRRGDFATHLLRALARAGVAAAQIELEIVETVLVDQRTPELVAGFERLRAAGIRITLDDFGTGFASLSHLRDLPIDGLKIEKSFVLGLQADARNAPILRAIVMLAQALGLHTVAEGVESAEVADLLRDLGCQTAQGYHFGRPQPLPELAPELGPDLGPEQAPLPLPVPVATGLPQRVPD
;
A
#
# COMPACT_ATOMS: atom_id res chain seq x y z
N MET A 1 10.11 27.11 -58.36
CA MET A 1 11.27 28.00 -58.52
C MET A 1 11.61 28.48 -57.11
N SER A 2 12.73 28.18 -56.46
CA SER A 2 14.06 27.70 -56.84
C SER A 2 14.71 27.07 -55.57
N PRO A 3 15.91 26.44 -55.64
CA PRO A 3 16.24 25.14 -55.02
C PRO A 3 16.88 25.23 -53.59
N PRO A 4 17.26 24.10 -52.94
CA PRO A 4 17.71 24.08 -51.55
C PRO A 4 19.19 24.45 -51.39
N THR A 5 19.53 25.09 -50.27
CA THR A 5 20.88 25.56 -49.92
C THR A 5 21.75 24.41 -49.34
N PRO A 6 23.04 24.27 -49.73
CA PRO A 6 23.96 23.22 -49.27
C PRO A 6 24.67 23.58 -47.94
N PRO A 7 25.42 22.65 -47.31
CA PRO A 7 25.93 22.80 -45.94
C PRO A 7 27.20 23.65 -45.85
N ILE A 8 27.40 24.20 -44.65
CA ILE A 8 28.48 25.11 -44.25
C ILE A 8 29.84 24.38 -44.23
N SER A 9 30.83 24.97 -44.90
CA SER A 9 32.23 24.55 -44.89
C SER A 9 33.02 25.42 -43.90
N LEU A 10 33.70 24.79 -42.94
CA LEU A 10 34.62 25.43 -41.99
C LEU A 10 35.93 25.78 -42.70
N SER A 11 36.23 27.08 -42.85
CA SER A 11 37.56 27.56 -43.25
C SER A 11 38.18 28.42 -42.14
N ALA A 12 39.43 28.09 -41.83
CA ALA A 12 40.26 28.68 -40.80
C ALA A 12 40.59 30.16 -41.07
N ARG A 13 40.26 31.03 -40.10
CA ARG A 13 40.89 32.33 -39.83
C ARG A 13 41.22 32.28 -38.34
N GLY A 14 42.39 32.63 -37.81
CA GLY A 14 43.56 33.34 -38.31
C GLY A 14 44.18 33.95 -37.04
N THR A 15 45.20 33.34 -36.48
CA THR A 15 45.98 33.90 -35.37
C THR A 15 47.02 34.85 -35.96
N GLN A 16 46.91 36.14 -35.65
CA GLN A 16 47.91 37.16 -36.01
C GLN A 16 49.25 36.84 -35.34
N GLU A 17 50.29 36.66 -36.15
CA GLU A 17 51.69 36.65 -35.74
C GLU A 17 52.13 38.08 -35.34
N PRO A 18 53.03 38.25 -34.35
CA PRO A 18 53.60 39.55 -34.04
C PRO A 18 54.48 40.06 -35.21
N ASP A 19 54.23 41.31 -35.58
CA ASP A 19 54.89 42.02 -36.68
C ASP A 19 56.36 42.33 -36.31
N LEU A 20 57.31 41.71 -37.02
CA LEU A 20 58.75 41.95 -36.88
C LEU A 20 59.22 42.88 -38.00
N ALA A 21 58.90 44.18 -37.88
CA ALA A 21 59.37 45.21 -38.81
C ALA A 21 60.24 46.26 -38.08
N ALA A 22 61.51 46.34 -38.50
CA ALA A 22 62.54 47.37 -38.25
C ALA A 22 62.84 47.84 -36.79
N PRO A 23 64.12 48.04 -36.42
CA PRO A 23 64.50 48.27 -35.03
C PRO A 23 64.30 49.72 -34.58
N ASP A 24 63.30 49.98 -33.74
CA ASP A 24 63.34 51.10 -32.79
C ASP A 24 64.38 50.81 -31.70
N ALA A 25 65.16 51.82 -31.29
CA ALA A 25 66.27 51.67 -30.35
C ALA A 25 65.89 51.07 -28.98
N ASP A 26 64.61 51.11 -28.61
CA ASP A 26 64.06 50.54 -27.37
C ASP A 26 63.71 49.04 -27.46
N HIS A 27 63.43 48.52 -28.66
CA HIS A 27 63.17 47.09 -28.86
C HIS A 27 64.42 46.23 -28.65
N GLY A 28 65.61 46.81 -28.85
CA GLY A 28 66.88 46.11 -28.70
C GLY A 28 67.20 45.71 -27.25
N ALA A 29 66.64 46.36 -26.23
CA ALA A 29 66.87 46.01 -24.83
C ALA A 29 66.05 44.77 -24.39
N ALA A 30 64.78 44.69 -24.79
CA ALA A 30 63.90 43.56 -24.50
C ALA A 30 64.34 42.27 -25.25
N LEU A 31 64.78 42.40 -26.51
CA LEU A 31 65.30 41.29 -27.31
C LEU A 31 66.64 40.73 -26.77
N ARG A 32 67.42 41.55 -26.05
CA ARG A 32 68.69 41.14 -25.42
C ARG A 32 68.50 40.24 -24.19
N ALA A 33 67.35 40.33 -23.51
CA ALA A 33 67.00 39.57 -22.31
C ALA A 33 65.96 38.46 -22.56
N ALA A 34 65.61 38.19 -23.83
CA ALA A 34 64.62 37.19 -24.19
C ALA A 34 65.05 35.79 -23.71
N PRO A 35 64.14 34.96 -23.14
CA PRO A 35 64.44 33.61 -22.67
C PRO A 35 64.65 32.59 -23.80
N CYS A 36 64.75 33.05 -25.05
CA CYS A 36 65.06 32.28 -26.24
C CYS A 36 66.34 32.81 -26.93
N GLY A 37 66.98 31.96 -27.72
CA GLY A 37 68.13 32.36 -28.52
C GLY A 37 67.69 33.12 -29.76
N LEU A 38 68.22 34.31 -29.98
CA LEU A 38 67.90 35.13 -31.16
C LEU A 38 69.16 35.48 -31.92
N LEU A 39 69.09 35.33 -33.24
CA LEU A 39 70.21 35.48 -34.15
C LEU A 39 69.75 36.14 -35.45
N GLN A 40 70.55 37.06 -36.00
CA GLN A 40 70.35 37.59 -37.34
C GLN A 40 71.53 37.20 -38.24
N LEU A 41 71.21 36.85 -39.48
CA LEU A 41 72.14 36.50 -40.52
C LEU A 41 72.12 37.54 -41.63
N ASP A 42 73.30 37.89 -42.15
CA ASP A 42 73.42 38.70 -43.36
C ASP A 42 73.06 37.90 -44.64
N ALA A 43 73.06 38.57 -45.80
CA ALA A 43 72.75 37.92 -47.08
C ALA A 43 73.76 36.81 -47.48
N ALA A 44 74.95 36.80 -46.88
CA ALA A 44 75.97 35.76 -47.07
C ALA A 44 75.83 34.60 -46.06
N GLY A 45 74.90 34.69 -45.10
CA GLY A 45 74.66 33.68 -44.07
C GLY A 45 75.59 33.77 -42.86
N ARG A 46 76.31 34.89 -42.69
CA ARG A 46 77.14 35.17 -41.51
C ARG A 46 76.31 35.81 -40.42
N ILE A 47 76.71 35.60 -39.17
CA ILE A 47 75.99 36.10 -38.01
C ILE A 47 76.24 37.59 -37.85
N GLU A 48 75.21 38.40 -38.07
CA GLU A 48 75.25 39.86 -37.94
C GLU A 48 74.93 40.31 -36.50
N SER A 49 74.04 39.59 -35.82
CA SER A 49 73.76 39.84 -34.40
C SER A 49 73.32 38.55 -33.68
N ALA A 50 73.59 38.49 -32.38
CA ALA A 50 73.18 37.41 -31.48
C ALA A 50 72.87 37.96 -30.09
N ASN A 51 71.81 37.48 -29.44
CA ASN A 51 71.47 37.90 -28.07
C ASN A 51 72.30 37.17 -27.00
N ALA A 52 72.32 37.70 -25.77
CA ALA A 52 73.12 37.18 -24.67
C ALA A 52 72.75 35.72 -24.33
N THR A 53 71.46 35.40 -24.36
CA THR A 53 70.92 34.06 -24.13
C THR A 53 71.53 33.01 -25.07
N LEU A 54 71.62 33.32 -26.38
CA LEU A 54 72.23 32.40 -27.35
C LEU A 54 73.74 32.24 -27.11
N CYS A 55 74.45 33.33 -26.84
CA CYS A 55 75.89 33.31 -26.53
C CYS A 55 76.19 32.46 -25.28
N ASP A 56 75.34 32.55 -24.27
CA ASP A 56 75.44 31.71 -23.06
C ASP A 56 75.20 30.23 -23.36
N TRP A 57 74.22 29.91 -24.20
CA TRP A 57 73.94 28.52 -24.60
C TRP A 57 75.13 27.86 -25.28
N ILE A 58 75.73 28.55 -26.25
CA ILE A 58 76.87 28.00 -27.01
C ILE A 58 78.21 28.15 -26.30
N GLY A 59 78.24 28.88 -25.17
CA GLY A 59 79.45 29.12 -24.39
C GLY A 59 80.50 29.97 -25.10
N ARG A 60 80.10 30.83 -26.05
CA ARG A 60 81.01 31.70 -26.81
C ARG A 60 80.60 33.17 -26.68
N PRO A 61 81.55 34.09 -26.42
CA PRO A 61 81.23 35.50 -26.31
C PRO A 61 80.82 36.09 -27.67
N ALA A 62 79.95 37.10 -27.66
CA ALA A 62 79.40 37.73 -28.87
C ALA A 62 80.49 38.20 -29.86
N ALA A 63 81.64 38.68 -29.36
CA ALA A 63 82.77 39.13 -30.17
C ALA A 63 83.44 38.02 -31.02
N GLU A 64 83.28 36.75 -30.65
CA GLU A 64 83.78 35.60 -31.41
C GLU A 64 82.76 35.03 -32.40
N VAL A 65 81.49 35.41 -32.24
CA VAL A 65 80.36 34.86 -33.00
C VAL A 65 79.94 35.82 -34.11
N ILE A 66 79.80 37.11 -33.79
CA ILE A 66 79.30 38.14 -34.71
C ILE A 66 80.38 38.50 -35.75
N GLY A 67 80.01 38.53 -37.03
CA GLY A 67 80.83 38.89 -38.19
C GLY A 67 81.89 37.88 -38.61
N ARG A 68 82.18 36.87 -37.76
CA ARG A 68 83.27 35.90 -37.94
C ARG A 68 82.80 34.49 -38.28
N LEU A 69 81.62 34.08 -37.82
CA LEU A 69 81.09 32.72 -38.01
C LEU A 69 79.81 32.75 -38.88
N ASP A 70 79.62 31.68 -39.65
CA ASP A 70 78.31 31.35 -40.21
C ASP A 70 77.55 30.42 -39.24
N LEU A 71 76.23 30.30 -39.41
CA LEU A 71 75.45 29.41 -38.56
C LEU A 71 75.92 27.95 -38.67
N ALA A 72 76.37 27.55 -39.86
CA ALA A 72 76.89 26.22 -40.14
C ALA A 72 78.12 25.88 -39.27
N ALA A 73 78.96 26.86 -38.95
CA ALA A 73 80.13 26.73 -38.08
C ALA A 73 79.76 26.46 -36.62
N LEU A 74 78.57 26.88 -36.18
CA LEU A 74 78.06 26.64 -34.84
C LEU A 74 77.39 25.27 -34.69
N LEU A 75 77.14 24.53 -35.78
CA LEU A 75 76.42 23.26 -35.74
C LEU A 75 77.37 22.06 -35.68
N SER A 76 76.88 20.96 -35.11
CA SER A 76 77.54 19.64 -35.19
C SER A 76 77.72 19.19 -36.66
N PRO A 77 78.61 18.24 -36.98
CA PRO A 77 78.80 17.77 -38.36
C PRO A 77 77.49 17.33 -39.05
N ALA A 78 76.63 16.62 -38.33
CA ALA A 78 75.30 16.22 -38.83
C ALA A 78 74.33 17.42 -38.96
N GLY A 79 74.31 18.33 -37.98
CA GLY A 79 73.49 19.54 -38.03
C GLY A 79 73.91 20.50 -39.14
N ARG A 80 75.21 20.58 -39.43
CA ARG A 80 75.79 21.37 -40.52
C ARG A 80 75.31 20.87 -41.87
N LEU A 81 75.39 19.55 -42.09
CA LEU A 81 74.87 18.89 -43.29
C LEU A 81 73.37 19.15 -43.44
N PHE A 82 72.57 19.00 -42.38
CA PHE A 82 71.12 19.22 -42.44
C PHE A 82 70.75 20.68 -42.71
N TRP A 83 71.48 21.62 -42.09
CA TRP A 83 71.33 23.05 -42.34
C TRP A 83 71.65 23.43 -43.79
N THR A 84 72.79 23.01 -44.31
CA THR A 84 73.23 23.44 -45.65
C THR A 84 72.48 22.75 -46.79
N THR A 85 72.10 21.49 -46.62
CA THR A 85 71.45 20.68 -47.68
C THR A 85 69.93 20.74 -47.65
N HIS A 86 69.31 21.06 -46.51
CA HIS A 86 67.86 20.96 -46.35
C HIS A 86 67.22 22.27 -45.88
N LEU A 87 67.64 22.80 -44.73
CA LEU A 87 66.95 23.95 -44.12
C LEU A 87 67.26 25.28 -44.81
N LEU A 88 68.53 25.58 -45.11
CA LEU A 88 68.90 26.83 -45.77
C LEU A 88 68.32 26.97 -47.19
N PRO A 89 68.30 25.91 -48.05
CA PRO A 89 67.57 25.95 -49.31
C PRO A 89 66.08 26.20 -49.15
N GLN A 90 65.43 25.57 -48.16
CA GLN A 90 64.01 25.79 -47.87
C GLN A 90 63.72 27.22 -47.40
N LEU A 91 64.56 27.80 -46.54
CA LEU A 91 64.46 29.20 -46.12
C LEU A 91 64.62 30.16 -47.30
N ARG A 92 65.51 29.87 -48.24
CA ARG A 92 65.73 30.68 -49.46
C ARG A 92 64.57 30.59 -50.43
N LEU A 93 63.96 29.41 -50.59
CA LEU A 93 62.84 29.18 -51.50
C LEU A 93 61.52 29.72 -50.94
N ASN A 94 61.25 29.45 -49.66
CA ASN A 94 59.95 29.73 -49.05
C ASN A 94 59.92 31.05 -48.27
N GLY A 95 61.07 31.70 -48.06
CA GLY A 95 61.19 32.92 -47.27
C GLY A 95 60.97 32.72 -45.77
N ARG A 96 60.59 31.52 -45.32
CA ARG A 96 60.41 31.15 -43.91
C ARG A 96 60.70 29.67 -43.66
N LEU A 97 61.05 29.35 -42.43
CA LEU A 97 61.10 28.02 -41.85
C LEU A 97 60.24 28.01 -40.60
N ASP A 98 59.19 27.19 -40.64
CA ASP A 98 58.33 26.95 -39.51
C ASP A 98 58.88 25.70 -38.79
N GLU A 99 59.57 25.92 -37.67
CA GLU A 99 59.94 24.91 -36.68
C GLU A 99 60.75 23.70 -37.18
N ALA A 100 62.08 23.87 -37.24
CA ALA A 100 63.04 22.81 -37.56
C ALA A 100 63.90 22.43 -36.35
N SER A 101 64.07 21.13 -36.09
CA SER A 101 64.90 20.67 -34.98
C SER A 101 66.39 20.66 -35.34
N LEU A 102 67.19 21.34 -34.53
CA LEU A 102 68.64 21.41 -34.66
C LEU A 102 69.31 21.25 -33.29
N SER A 103 70.57 20.81 -33.29
CA SER A 103 71.37 20.70 -32.06
C SER A 103 72.51 21.70 -32.09
N LEU A 104 72.54 22.57 -31.08
CA LEU A 104 73.62 23.52 -30.83
C LEU A 104 74.60 22.94 -29.80
N PRO A 105 75.91 23.24 -29.90
CA PRO A 105 76.87 22.91 -28.85
C PRO A 105 76.50 23.64 -27.57
N ASP A 106 76.63 22.96 -26.44
CA ASP A 106 76.42 23.52 -25.11
C ASP A 106 77.76 23.96 -24.50
N ARG A 107 77.75 24.98 -23.62
CA ARG A 107 78.95 25.50 -22.93
C ARG A 107 79.76 24.43 -22.19
N ARG A 108 79.15 23.29 -21.85
CA ARG A 108 79.76 22.16 -21.13
C ARG A 108 80.28 21.04 -22.05
N GLY A 109 80.31 21.24 -23.37
CA GLY A 109 80.79 20.27 -24.35
C GLY A 109 79.74 19.26 -24.82
N GLY A 110 78.47 19.43 -24.42
CA GLY A 110 77.33 18.63 -24.88
C GLY A 110 76.61 19.23 -26.10
N ALA A 111 75.44 18.68 -26.45
CA ALA A 111 74.57 19.21 -27.50
C ALA A 111 73.17 19.53 -26.95
N ARG A 112 72.71 20.77 -27.13
CA ARG A 112 71.39 21.28 -26.76
C ARG A 112 70.43 21.20 -27.94
N ARG A 113 69.31 20.49 -27.80
CA ARG A 113 68.27 20.42 -28.85
C ARG A 113 67.41 21.67 -28.83
N CYS A 114 67.33 22.32 -29.98
CA CYS A 114 66.60 23.55 -30.18
C CYS A 114 65.62 23.40 -31.35
N LEU A 115 64.47 24.03 -31.21
CA LEU A 115 63.51 24.26 -32.28
C LEU A 115 63.81 25.62 -32.89
N LEU A 116 64.12 25.63 -34.18
CA LEU A 116 64.47 26.81 -34.96
C LEU A 116 63.26 27.24 -35.80
N SER A 117 62.85 28.49 -35.64
CA SER A 117 62.02 29.18 -36.63
C SER A 117 62.81 30.31 -37.26
N ALA A 118 62.68 30.49 -38.57
CA ALA A 118 63.45 31.49 -39.30
C ALA A 118 62.61 32.22 -40.34
N ARG A 119 62.88 33.50 -40.56
CA ARG A 119 62.29 34.28 -41.66
C ARG A 119 63.36 35.08 -42.38
N ARG A 120 63.18 35.20 -43.69
CA ARG A 120 64.08 35.96 -44.56
C ARG A 120 63.63 37.41 -44.63
N ASN A 121 64.58 38.32 -44.49
CA ASN A 121 64.33 39.75 -44.59
C ASN A 121 64.35 40.21 -46.06
N PRO A 122 63.68 41.33 -46.40
CA PRO A 122 63.66 41.88 -47.77
C PRO A 122 65.05 42.25 -48.32
N ASP A 123 65.99 42.62 -47.45
CA ASP A 123 67.39 42.94 -47.74
C ASP A 123 68.26 41.71 -48.07
N GLY A 124 67.70 40.51 -47.94
CA GLY A 124 68.33 39.24 -48.25
C GLY A 124 68.94 38.50 -47.06
N GLY A 125 68.98 39.12 -45.87
CA GLY A 125 69.36 38.51 -44.59
C GLY A 125 68.26 37.63 -43.99
N SER A 126 68.43 37.11 -42.77
CA SER A 126 67.42 36.28 -42.10
C SER A 126 67.45 36.42 -40.58
N VAL A 127 66.29 36.44 -39.95
CA VAL A 127 66.15 36.42 -38.48
C VAL A 127 65.77 35.01 -38.04
N LEU A 128 66.48 34.49 -37.06
CA LEU A 128 66.34 33.16 -36.50
C LEU A 128 65.99 33.26 -35.02
N VAL A 129 64.99 32.48 -34.60
CA VAL A 129 64.60 32.32 -33.20
C VAL A 129 64.72 30.85 -32.84
N LEU A 130 65.43 30.58 -31.75
CA LEU A 130 65.76 29.26 -31.25
C LEU A 130 65.15 29.08 -29.86
N PHE A 131 64.28 28.08 -29.74
CA PHE A 131 63.69 27.67 -28.46
C PHE A 131 64.30 26.36 -28.00
N GLU A 132 64.59 26.24 -26.71
CA GLU A 132 64.95 24.95 -26.12
C GLU A 132 63.72 24.03 -26.12
N ALA A 133 63.86 22.85 -26.72
CA ALA A 133 62.72 21.96 -26.98
C ALA A 133 61.95 21.52 -25.71
N GLU A 134 62.58 21.56 -24.53
CA GLU A 134 61.94 21.18 -23.25
C GLU A 134 61.22 22.33 -22.53
N ARG A 135 61.41 23.60 -22.93
CA ARG A 135 60.92 24.79 -22.20
C ARG A 135 59.71 25.52 -22.81
N ARG A 136 59.21 25.07 -23.97
CA ARG A 136 58.04 25.69 -24.65
C ARG A 136 56.71 25.44 -23.94
N HIS A 137 56.55 24.30 -23.27
CA HIS A 137 55.29 23.88 -22.65
C HIS A 137 54.81 24.80 -21.50
N LEU A 138 55.73 25.42 -20.77
CA LEU A 138 55.40 26.15 -19.53
C LEU A 138 54.93 27.60 -19.77
N PHE A 139 55.21 28.19 -20.94
CA PHE A 139 54.84 29.59 -21.24
C PHE A 139 53.52 29.71 -22.02
N GLU A 140 53.22 28.72 -22.86
CA GLU A 140 51.94 28.64 -23.58
C GLU A 140 50.76 28.33 -22.63
N GLU A 141 51.00 27.58 -21.55
CA GLU A 141 49.97 27.23 -20.54
C GLU A 141 49.52 28.41 -19.67
N ASP A 142 50.41 29.32 -19.29
CA ASP A 142 50.07 30.46 -18.41
C ASP A 142 49.28 31.55 -19.16
N GLN A 143 49.66 31.85 -20.41
CA GLN A 143 48.95 32.84 -21.22
C GLN A 143 47.62 32.29 -21.78
N ALA A 144 47.57 30.99 -22.12
CA ALA A 144 46.33 30.32 -22.48
C ALA A 144 45.37 30.22 -21.28
N ARG A 145 45.86 30.05 -20.05
CA ARG A 145 45.02 30.10 -18.84
C ARG A 145 44.37 31.46 -18.63
N GLU A 146 45.11 32.56 -18.71
CA GLU A 146 44.54 33.90 -18.50
C GLU A 146 43.51 34.27 -19.58
N VAL A 147 43.83 34.01 -20.86
CA VAL A 147 42.91 34.30 -21.97
C VAL A 147 41.72 33.34 -21.99
N ALA A 148 41.92 32.05 -21.67
CA ALA A 148 40.82 31.10 -21.52
C ALA A 148 39.92 31.47 -20.33
N LEU A 149 40.47 31.87 -19.18
CA LEU A 149 39.67 32.32 -18.03
C LEU A 149 38.83 33.56 -18.37
N ALA A 150 39.38 34.53 -19.11
CA ALA A 150 38.64 35.73 -19.54
C ALA A 150 37.58 35.42 -20.62
N GLN A 151 37.89 34.55 -21.59
CA GLN A 151 36.96 34.16 -22.66
C GLN A 151 35.86 33.21 -22.15
N THR A 152 36.19 32.25 -21.28
CA THR A 152 35.22 31.41 -20.58
C THR A 152 34.32 32.26 -19.69
N ARG A 153 34.83 33.32 -19.02
CA ARG A 153 34.03 34.27 -18.22
C ARG A 153 33.03 35.07 -19.05
N ALA A 154 33.46 35.62 -20.20
CA ALA A 154 32.55 36.33 -21.11
C ALA A 154 31.55 35.38 -21.79
N HIS A 155 32.00 34.18 -22.17
CA HIS A 155 31.16 33.17 -22.80
C HIS A 155 30.10 32.61 -21.83
N TRP A 156 30.44 32.35 -20.56
CA TRP A 156 29.50 31.90 -19.53
C TRP A 156 28.41 32.92 -19.20
N LEU A 157 28.78 34.20 -19.04
CA LEU A 157 27.82 35.28 -18.80
C LEU A 157 26.87 35.45 -19.99
N THR A 158 27.39 35.38 -21.22
CA THR A 158 26.60 35.50 -22.45
C THR A 158 25.71 34.26 -22.71
N GLN A 159 26.11 33.06 -22.27
CA GLN A 159 25.33 31.82 -22.40
C GLN A 159 24.13 31.81 -21.42
N ILE A 160 24.29 32.32 -20.20
CA ILE A 160 23.21 32.41 -19.20
C ILE A 160 22.24 33.56 -19.51
N GLU A 161 22.72 34.70 -20.03
CA GLU A 161 21.84 35.81 -20.48
C GLU A 161 20.83 35.40 -21.57
N ARG A 162 21.11 34.33 -22.32
CA ARG A 162 20.20 33.76 -23.33
C ARG A 162 19.12 32.84 -22.74
N MET A 163 19.23 32.46 -21.47
CA MET A 163 18.24 31.66 -20.74
C MET A 163 17.31 32.64 -20.01
N ALA A 164 16.19 33.00 -20.64
CA ALA A 164 15.29 34.09 -20.23
C ALA A 164 14.75 34.05 -18.77
N GLU A 165 14.99 32.98 -18.02
CA GLU A 165 14.43 32.75 -16.69
C GLU A 165 15.43 32.83 -15.52
N VAL A 166 16.74 32.92 -15.79
CA VAL A 166 17.81 32.83 -14.77
C VAL A 166 18.57 34.16 -14.59
N GLY A 167 18.73 34.60 -13.34
CA GLY A 167 19.56 35.76 -12.99
C GLY A 167 20.98 35.32 -12.64
N ALA A 168 22.00 35.90 -13.28
CA ALA A 168 23.40 35.67 -12.92
C ALA A 168 23.86 36.74 -11.93
N TRP A 169 24.71 36.36 -10.97
CA TRP A 169 25.27 37.31 -10.01
C TRP A 169 26.71 36.94 -9.64
N CYS A 170 27.49 37.94 -9.27
CA CYS A 170 28.79 37.76 -8.65
C CYS A 170 29.04 38.81 -7.58
N TRP A 171 29.73 38.41 -6.52
CA TRP A 171 30.09 39.24 -5.40
C TRP A 171 31.60 39.21 -5.20
N ASP A 172 32.19 40.41 -5.10
CA ASP A 172 33.60 40.60 -4.75
C ASP A 172 33.72 40.84 -3.23
N PRO A 173 34.29 39.89 -2.46
CA PRO A 173 34.43 40.03 -1.01
C PRO A 173 35.36 41.16 -0.58
N ALA A 174 36.33 41.57 -1.41
CA ALA A 174 37.31 42.59 -1.06
C ALA A 174 36.73 44.01 -1.20
N GLN A 175 35.83 44.21 -2.15
CA GLN A 175 35.17 45.49 -2.42
C GLN A 175 33.73 45.56 -1.89
N ASP A 176 33.24 44.45 -1.32
CA ASP A 176 31.83 44.21 -0.98
C ASP A 176 30.88 44.67 -2.08
N ARG A 177 31.16 44.25 -3.31
CA ARG A 177 30.45 44.71 -4.49
C ARG A 177 29.70 43.56 -5.13
N LEU A 178 28.38 43.64 -5.12
CA LEU A 178 27.48 42.74 -5.84
C LEU A 178 27.26 43.28 -7.26
N GLN A 179 27.35 42.38 -8.24
CA GLN A 179 27.01 42.64 -9.63
C GLN A 179 26.07 41.53 -10.09
N GLY A 180 25.09 41.84 -10.93
CA GLY A 180 24.22 40.83 -11.51
C GLY A 180 23.56 41.29 -12.79
N SER A 181 22.93 40.34 -13.48
CA SER A 181 22.14 40.63 -14.66
C SER A 181 20.82 41.32 -14.28
N ASP A 182 20.19 42.01 -15.24
CA ASP A 182 18.88 42.65 -15.03
C ASP A 182 17.84 41.66 -14.47
N ARG A 183 17.89 40.40 -14.93
CA ARG A 183 17.02 39.32 -14.46
C ARG A 183 17.19 39.01 -12.96
N MET A 184 18.40 39.09 -12.42
CA MET A 184 18.64 38.91 -10.98
C MET A 184 17.92 40.00 -10.18
N PHE A 185 18.05 41.26 -10.60
CA PHE A 185 17.39 42.38 -9.95
C PHE A 185 15.85 42.27 -10.05
N ASP A 186 15.33 41.86 -11.21
CA ASP A 186 13.91 41.58 -11.38
C ASP A 186 13.38 40.50 -10.43
N ILE A 187 14.12 39.39 -10.26
CA ILE A 187 13.77 38.29 -9.34
C ILE A 187 13.75 38.79 -7.89
N LEU A 188 14.68 39.65 -7.50
CA LEU A 188 14.73 40.26 -6.16
C LEU A 188 13.73 41.41 -5.97
N GLY A 189 13.15 41.94 -7.06
CA GLY A 189 12.28 43.11 -7.06
C GLY A 189 13.04 44.42 -6.80
N LEU A 190 14.31 44.47 -7.24
CA LEU A 190 15.22 45.61 -7.11
C LEU A 190 15.41 46.30 -8.46
N ARG A 191 15.91 47.55 -8.45
CA ARG A 191 16.27 48.26 -9.69
C ARG A 191 17.69 47.89 -10.12
N PRO A 192 17.97 47.67 -11.42
CA PRO A 192 19.33 47.48 -11.92
C PRO A 192 20.20 48.70 -11.61
N GLY A 193 21.38 48.47 -11.04
CA GLY A 193 22.34 49.51 -10.72
C GLY A 193 23.52 48.97 -9.91
N PRO A 194 24.63 49.72 -9.79
CA PRO A 194 25.70 49.37 -8.86
C PRO A 194 25.18 49.61 -7.44
N ALA A 195 24.54 48.61 -6.86
CA ALA A 195 23.90 48.74 -5.56
C ALA A 195 24.26 47.55 -4.66
N ASP A 196 24.91 47.94 -3.56
CA ASP A 196 24.92 47.33 -2.24
C ASP A 196 25.57 45.95 -2.10
N GLY A 197 26.28 45.77 -0.99
CA GLY A 197 27.05 44.57 -0.68
C GLY A 197 26.20 43.32 -0.54
N LEU A 198 26.83 42.23 -0.09
CA LEU A 198 26.18 40.92 0.02
C LEU A 198 24.83 40.95 0.77
N ASP A 199 24.67 41.87 1.72
CA ASP A 199 23.48 42.05 2.54
C ASP A 199 22.23 42.42 1.73
N ALA A 200 22.38 43.10 0.59
CA ALA A 200 21.24 43.43 -0.28
C ALA A 200 20.51 42.19 -0.80
N LEU A 201 21.24 41.09 -1.00
CA LEU A 201 20.69 39.79 -1.37
C LEU A 201 20.17 39.03 -0.13
N LEU A 202 20.96 38.99 0.95
CA LEU A 202 20.60 38.22 2.15
C LEU A 202 19.37 38.77 2.86
N ASP A 203 19.20 40.09 2.94
CA ASP A 203 18.06 40.75 3.61
C ASP A 203 16.71 40.43 2.97
N ARG A 204 16.70 39.87 1.75
CA ARG A 204 15.46 39.45 1.07
C ARG A 204 15.00 38.07 1.50
N LEU A 205 15.88 37.19 1.99
CA LEU A 205 15.50 35.84 2.43
C LEU A 205 14.50 35.92 3.58
N VAL A 206 13.47 35.07 3.63
CA VAL A 206 12.46 35.11 4.70
C VAL A 206 12.99 34.52 6.02
N SER A 207 13.88 33.53 5.93
CA SER A 207 14.40 32.77 7.08
C SER A 207 15.62 33.45 7.71
N GLU A 208 15.46 34.01 8.91
CA GLU A 208 16.55 34.64 9.68
C GLU A 208 17.70 33.67 10.05
N PRO A 209 17.45 32.39 10.44
CA PRO A 209 18.52 31.42 10.60
C PRO A 209 19.32 31.19 9.31
N LEU A 210 18.65 31.11 8.17
CA LEU A 210 19.28 30.90 6.87
C LEU A 210 20.14 32.10 6.46
N ARG A 211 19.66 33.33 6.69
CA ARG A 211 20.44 34.56 6.44
C ARG A 211 21.79 34.53 7.16
N ARG A 212 21.77 34.24 8.47
CA ARG A 212 22.97 34.18 9.29
C ARG A 212 23.92 33.08 8.84
N GLN A 213 23.38 31.90 8.51
CA GLN A 213 24.17 30.79 7.99
C GLN A 213 24.86 31.15 6.67
N LEU A 214 24.11 31.70 5.71
CA LEU A 214 24.66 32.08 4.41
C LEU A 214 25.68 33.20 4.51
N ARG A 215 25.43 34.20 5.37
CA ARG A 215 26.42 35.25 5.64
C ARG A 215 27.72 34.64 6.16
N ALA A 216 27.63 33.81 7.21
CA ALA A 216 28.80 33.17 7.80
C ALA A 216 29.56 32.29 6.81
N SER A 217 28.86 31.52 5.99
CA SER A 217 29.47 30.65 4.97
C SER A 217 30.12 31.44 3.83
N LEU A 218 29.50 32.54 3.39
CA LEU A 218 30.02 33.35 2.29
C LEU A 218 31.20 34.25 2.72
N THR A 219 31.24 34.68 3.98
CA THR A 219 32.32 35.53 4.52
C THR A 219 33.39 34.76 5.30
N ALA A 220 33.33 33.43 5.38
CA ALA A 220 34.30 32.64 6.13
C ALA A 220 35.72 32.81 5.56
N PRO A 221 36.77 32.91 6.40
CA PRO A 221 38.17 32.98 5.93
C PRO A 221 38.60 31.78 5.09
N GLY A 222 37.97 30.62 5.35
CA GLY A 222 38.10 29.39 4.58
C GLY A 222 37.07 29.24 3.47
N GLY A 223 36.43 30.32 3.01
CA GLY A 223 35.52 30.36 1.86
C GLY A 223 34.32 29.41 1.89
N LEU A 224 33.65 29.29 0.74
CA LEU A 224 32.48 28.43 0.56
C LEU A 224 32.92 27.01 0.14
N HIS A 225 32.80 26.04 1.04
CA HIS A 225 33.06 24.62 0.79
C HIS A 225 31.85 23.80 1.24
N PRO A 226 31.19 22.95 0.42
CA PRO A 226 31.14 22.81 -1.06
C PRO A 226 30.27 23.90 -1.77
N PRO A 227 30.11 23.90 -3.12
CA PRO A 227 29.17 24.79 -3.81
C PRO A 227 27.79 24.76 -3.15
N LEU A 228 27.23 25.94 -2.96
CA LEU A 228 25.94 26.15 -2.32
C LEU A 228 24.87 25.96 -3.37
N ASP A 229 23.91 25.08 -3.13
CA ASP A 229 22.70 24.94 -3.95
C ASP A 229 21.53 24.72 -3.01
N LEU A 230 20.62 25.69 -2.96
CA LEU A 230 19.51 25.67 -2.02
C LEU A 230 18.26 26.31 -2.60
N GLU A 231 17.12 25.89 -2.08
CA GLU A 231 15.83 26.55 -2.29
C GLU A 231 15.52 27.42 -1.06
N ALA A 232 15.05 28.65 -1.31
CA ALA A 232 14.68 29.59 -0.24
C ALA A 232 13.51 30.47 -0.66
N ALA A 233 12.74 30.90 0.33
CA ALA A 233 11.75 31.96 0.14
C ALA A 233 12.41 33.32 0.29
N ILE A 234 12.15 34.24 -0.64
CA ILE A 234 12.46 35.66 -0.53
C ILE A 234 11.19 36.50 -0.44
N ARG A 235 11.32 37.70 0.14
CA ARG A 235 10.31 38.75 0.13
C ARG A 235 10.85 39.95 -0.63
N THR A 236 10.17 40.35 -1.69
CA THR A 236 10.53 41.56 -2.45
C THR A 236 10.21 42.82 -1.64
N PRO A 237 10.79 43.99 -1.99
CA PRO A 237 10.45 45.26 -1.34
C PRO A 237 8.96 45.61 -1.37
N ALA A 238 8.24 45.16 -2.40
CA ALA A 238 6.78 45.32 -2.52
C ALA A 238 5.98 44.34 -1.65
N GLY A 239 6.64 43.47 -0.88
CA GLY A 239 6.02 42.51 0.04
C GLY A 239 5.68 41.15 -0.57
N ALA A 240 5.86 40.96 -1.89
CA ALA A 240 5.56 39.70 -2.57
C ALA A 240 6.53 38.58 -2.15
N LEU A 241 6.00 37.37 -1.94
CA LEU A 241 6.79 36.17 -1.64
C LEU A 241 7.17 35.47 -2.94
N ARG A 242 8.42 35.04 -3.06
CA ARG A 242 8.91 34.21 -4.17
C ARG A 242 9.75 33.06 -3.63
N GLN A 243 9.62 31.89 -4.24
CA GLN A 243 10.53 30.78 -4.03
C GLN A 243 11.66 30.89 -5.05
N ILE A 244 12.90 30.84 -4.58
CA ILE A 244 14.09 30.91 -5.42
C ILE A 244 14.94 29.67 -5.23
N ARG A 245 15.66 29.29 -6.28
CA ARG A 245 16.84 28.43 -6.17
C ARG A 245 18.08 29.30 -6.31
N LEU A 246 18.96 29.23 -5.32
CA LEU A 246 20.23 29.94 -5.31
C LEU A 246 21.35 28.90 -5.43
N SER A 247 22.15 29.03 -6.47
CA SER A 247 23.32 28.17 -6.66
C SER A 247 24.56 29.06 -6.81
N CYS A 248 25.59 28.86 -5.99
CA CYS A 248 26.82 29.65 -6.08
C CYS A 248 28.08 28.88 -5.66
N GLU A 249 29.21 29.32 -6.20
CA GLU A 249 30.54 28.79 -5.93
C GLU A 249 31.53 29.92 -5.63
N ALA A 250 32.55 29.60 -4.83
CA ALA A 250 33.67 30.48 -4.58
C ALA A 250 34.79 30.23 -5.60
N LEU A 251 35.29 31.30 -6.21
CA LEU A 251 36.50 31.31 -7.01
C LEU A 251 37.70 31.69 -6.13
N TRP A 252 38.76 30.89 -6.25
CA TRP A 252 39.92 30.95 -5.37
C TRP A 252 41.16 31.38 -6.13
N ALA A 253 41.94 32.30 -5.53
CA ALA A 253 43.25 32.68 -6.03
C ALA A 253 44.22 32.87 -4.87
N LYS A 254 45.41 32.26 -4.95
CA LYS A 254 46.47 32.34 -3.92
C LYS A 254 45.98 32.03 -2.49
N GLY A 255 45.07 31.05 -2.35
CA GLY A 255 44.56 30.60 -1.04
C GLY A 255 43.50 31.50 -0.38
N ARG A 256 42.98 32.50 -1.10
CA ARG A 256 41.85 33.35 -0.65
C ARG A 256 40.70 33.30 -1.65
N VAL A 257 39.47 33.53 -1.17
CA VAL A 257 38.31 33.74 -2.04
C VAL A 257 38.45 35.07 -2.74
N GLU A 258 38.56 35.05 -4.06
CA GLU A 258 38.63 36.25 -4.90
C GLU A 258 37.23 36.73 -5.28
N ARG A 259 36.29 35.79 -5.48
CA ARG A 259 34.93 36.09 -5.92
C ARG A 259 33.98 34.97 -5.54
N VAL A 260 32.72 35.30 -5.29
CA VAL A 260 31.63 34.32 -5.31
C VAL A 260 30.77 34.59 -6.54
N GLN A 261 30.45 33.56 -7.30
CA GLN A 261 29.58 33.69 -8.47
C GLN A 261 28.47 32.65 -8.42
N GLY A 262 27.31 33.00 -8.96
CA GLY A 262 26.16 32.13 -8.89
C GLY A 262 25.00 32.55 -9.79
N VAL A 263 23.97 31.73 -9.73
CA VAL A 263 22.69 31.96 -10.39
C VAL A 263 21.57 31.97 -9.36
N ILE A 264 20.53 32.74 -9.69
CA ILE A 264 19.26 32.78 -8.97
C ILE A 264 18.12 32.54 -9.96
N CYS A 265 17.26 31.59 -9.64
CA CYS A 265 16.08 31.27 -10.45
C CYS A 265 14.83 31.47 -9.62
N ASP A 266 13.80 32.14 -10.17
CA ASP A 266 12.47 32.16 -9.57
C ASP A 266 11.77 30.83 -9.88
N ILE A 267 11.63 29.99 -8.87
CA ILE A 267 10.97 28.67 -8.97
C ILE A 267 9.53 28.71 -8.45
N THR A 268 8.98 29.89 -8.16
CA THR A 268 7.63 30.05 -7.58
C THR A 268 6.58 29.37 -8.45
N ARG A 269 6.51 29.72 -9.74
CA ARG A 269 5.54 29.13 -10.68
C ARG A 269 5.76 27.63 -10.84
N ALA A 270 7.01 27.19 -11.01
CA ALA A 270 7.32 25.77 -11.15
C ALA A 270 6.91 24.96 -9.91
N GLN A 271 7.08 25.52 -8.71
CA GLN A 271 6.67 24.89 -7.46
C GLN A 271 5.16 24.92 -7.27
N GLU A 272 4.48 26.03 -7.60
CA GLU A 272 3.02 26.15 -7.60
C GLU A 272 2.38 25.17 -8.59
N ASP A 273 2.89 25.10 -9.81
CA ASP A 273 2.43 24.17 -10.85
C ASP A 273 2.68 22.73 -10.43
N ARG A 274 3.85 22.40 -9.87
CA ARG A 274 4.14 21.07 -9.34
C ARG A 274 3.20 20.70 -8.19
N GLN A 275 2.92 21.61 -7.27
CA GLN A 275 1.99 21.38 -6.17
C GLN A 275 0.55 21.21 -6.70
N ARG A 276 0.17 22.00 -7.69
CA ARG A 276 -1.14 21.91 -8.35
C ARG A 276 -1.30 20.58 -9.09
N LEU A 277 -0.31 20.18 -9.88
CA LEU A 277 -0.27 18.89 -10.57
C LEU A 277 -0.32 17.73 -9.57
N TRP A 278 0.44 17.83 -8.46
CA TRP A 278 0.39 16.83 -7.40
C TRP A 278 -1.01 16.74 -6.79
N ARG A 279 -1.64 17.87 -6.45
CA ARG A 279 -3.01 17.91 -5.93
C ARG A 279 -4.02 17.32 -6.92
N MET A 280 -3.98 17.72 -8.19
CA MET A 280 -4.86 17.17 -9.24
C MET A 280 -4.70 15.65 -9.40
N ALA A 281 -3.48 15.13 -9.22
CA ALA A 281 -3.21 13.70 -9.33
C ALA A 281 -3.57 12.91 -8.07
N HIS A 282 -3.56 13.52 -6.88
CA HIS A 282 -3.61 12.78 -5.60
C HIS A 282 -4.74 13.16 -4.64
N VAL A 283 -5.43 14.28 -4.85
CA VAL A 283 -6.42 14.84 -3.93
C VAL A 283 -7.79 14.89 -4.61
N ASP A 284 -8.85 14.63 -3.84
CA ASP A 284 -10.24 14.83 -4.24
C ASP A 284 -10.60 16.31 -4.02
N ASP A 285 -10.92 17.03 -5.10
CA ASP A 285 -11.17 18.47 -5.06
C ASP A 285 -12.36 18.86 -4.17
N LEU A 286 -13.34 17.96 -4.01
CA LEU A 286 -14.52 18.25 -3.20
C LEU A 286 -14.20 18.17 -1.71
N THR A 287 -13.60 17.07 -1.25
CA THR A 287 -13.42 16.78 0.18
C THR A 287 -12.04 17.14 0.73
N GLY A 288 -11.05 17.38 -0.13
CA GLY A 288 -9.65 17.60 0.26
C GLY A 288 -8.92 16.35 0.74
N LEU A 289 -9.59 15.18 0.76
CA LEU A 289 -8.98 13.89 1.06
C LEU A 289 -8.15 13.38 -0.11
N ALA A 290 -7.40 12.30 0.10
CA ALA A 290 -6.77 11.61 -1.01
C ALA A 290 -7.82 11.07 -1.99
N ASN A 291 -7.51 11.10 -3.28
CA ASN A 291 -8.38 10.50 -4.29
C ASN A 291 -8.14 8.98 -4.41
N ARG A 292 -8.98 8.31 -5.21
CA ARG A 292 -8.89 6.87 -5.47
C ARG A 292 -7.53 6.43 -6.02
N HIS A 293 -6.87 7.25 -6.83
CA HIS A 293 -5.57 6.91 -7.41
C HIS A 293 -4.50 6.86 -6.33
N HIS A 294 -4.43 7.90 -5.49
CA HIS A 294 -3.49 7.97 -4.38
C HIS A 294 -3.74 6.87 -3.34
N PHE A 295 -5.01 6.57 -3.02
CA PHE A 295 -5.37 5.43 -2.17
C PHE A 295 -4.78 4.11 -2.67
N ARG A 296 -4.93 3.82 -3.97
CA ARG A 296 -4.41 2.58 -4.57
C ARG A 296 -2.88 2.51 -4.53
N SER A 297 -2.20 3.64 -4.77
CA SER A 297 -0.74 3.71 -4.63
C SER A 297 -0.34 3.44 -3.18
N ARG A 298 -0.97 4.14 -2.23
CA ARG A 298 -0.64 4.03 -0.80
C ARG A 298 -0.88 2.64 -0.24
N LEU A 299 -1.99 1.99 -0.63
CA LEU A 299 -2.30 0.62 -0.24
C LEU A 299 -1.25 -0.36 -0.79
N ARG A 300 -0.79 -0.16 -2.03
CA ARG A 300 0.26 -0.98 -2.63
C ARG A 300 1.59 -0.85 -1.90
N ASP A 301 1.98 0.39 -1.60
CA ASP A 301 3.22 0.68 -0.88
C ASP A 301 3.19 0.08 0.53
N ALA A 302 2.06 0.20 1.24
CA ALA A 302 1.89 -0.36 2.58
C ALA A 302 1.94 -1.90 2.58
N CYS A 303 1.24 -2.56 1.65
CA CYS A 303 1.32 -4.03 1.53
C CYS A 303 2.73 -4.50 1.12
N ALA A 304 3.45 -3.73 0.29
CA ALA A 304 4.81 -4.05 -0.14
C ALA A 304 5.84 -3.92 0.99
N ALA A 305 5.64 -2.97 1.92
CA ALA A 305 6.41 -2.89 3.16
C ALA A 305 6.19 -4.10 4.09
N ALA A 306 5.12 -4.89 3.84
CA ALA A 306 4.71 -6.04 4.62
C ALA A 306 4.39 -5.73 6.10
N ASP A 307 4.11 -4.47 6.40
CA ASP A 307 3.70 -4.03 7.73
C ASP A 307 2.21 -4.34 7.97
N PRO A 308 1.81 -4.80 9.17
CA PRO A 308 0.43 -4.99 9.56
C PRO A 308 -0.43 -3.72 9.34
N LEU A 309 -1.54 -3.86 8.61
CA LEU A 309 -2.36 -2.73 8.12
C LEU A 309 -3.85 -3.02 8.23
N ALA A 310 -4.59 -2.10 8.85
CA ALA A 310 -6.04 -2.10 8.88
C ALA A 310 -6.62 -1.33 7.68
N LEU A 311 -7.62 -1.90 7.02
CA LEU A 311 -8.40 -1.26 5.96
C LEU A 311 -9.88 -1.23 6.34
N VAL A 312 -10.48 -0.03 6.27
CA VAL A 312 -11.92 0.17 6.42
C VAL A 312 -12.44 0.87 5.16
N VAL A 313 -13.42 0.27 4.47
CA VAL A 313 -14.12 0.88 3.34
C VAL A 313 -15.53 1.24 3.77
N ILE A 314 -15.89 2.51 3.63
CA ILE A 314 -17.10 3.14 4.17
C ILE A 314 -18.00 3.55 3.01
N ASP A 315 -19.30 3.36 3.17
CA ASP A 315 -20.31 3.87 2.25
C ASP A 315 -21.46 4.51 3.04
N ILE A 316 -21.88 5.70 2.63
CA ILE A 316 -22.94 6.44 3.30
C ILE A 316 -24.30 5.96 2.79
N ALA A 317 -25.08 5.33 3.66
CA ALA A 317 -26.36 4.75 3.30
C ALA A 317 -27.35 5.83 2.80
N ASP A 318 -28.09 5.50 1.74
CA ASP A 318 -29.14 6.33 1.13
C ASP A 318 -28.70 7.76 0.75
N PHE A 319 -27.41 7.98 0.48
CA PHE A 319 -26.93 9.32 0.12
C PHE A 319 -27.56 9.88 -1.17
N GLY A 320 -27.97 9.00 -2.10
CA GLY A 320 -28.77 9.40 -3.26
C GLY A 320 -30.09 10.08 -2.89
N ALA A 321 -30.79 9.59 -1.85
CA ALA A 321 -32.01 10.20 -1.35
C ALA A 321 -31.75 11.54 -0.64
N VAL A 322 -30.62 11.65 0.05
CA VAL A 322 -30.13 12.92 0.63
C VAL A 322 -29.90 13.95 -0.48
N ASN A 323 -29.23 13.55 -1.57
CA ASN A 323 -28.96 14.42 -2.71
C ASN A 323 -30.27 14.90 -3.38
N HIS A 324 -31.24 14.01 -3.56
CA HIS A 324 -32.55 14.36 -4.09
C HIS A 324 -33.35 15.31 -3.17
N ARG A 325 -33.24 15.13 -1.84
CA ARG A 325 -33.99 15.93 -0.86
C ARG A 325 -33.41 17.32 -0.65
N PHE A 326 -32.09 17.46 -0.65
CA PHE A 326 -31.41 18.71 -0.26
C PHE A 326 -30.74 19.45 -1.43
N GLY A 327 -30.60 18.81 -2.59
CA GLY A 327 -29.92 19.36 -3.77
C GLY A 327 -28.40 19.18 -3.73
N ALA A 328 -27.78 19.30 -4.91
CA ALA A 328 -26.36 19.01 -5.13
C ALA A 328 -25.42 19.83 -4.24
N ASP A 329 -25.61 21.15 -4.15
CA ASP A 329 -24.72 22.01 -3.36
C ASP A 329 -24.67 21.64 -1.87
N ARG A 330 -25.81 21.21 -1.32
CA ARG A 330 -25.91 20.76 0.07
C ARG A 330 -25.34 19.37 0.25
N ALA A 331 -25.57 18.44 -0.68
CA ALA A 331 -24.94 17.12 -0.65
C ALA A 331 -23.40 17.24 -0.69
N ASP A 332 -22.87 18.13 -1.53
CA ASP A 332 -21.45 18.42 -1.60
C ASP A 332 -20.91 19.00 -0.29
N ALA A 333 -21.65 19.89 0.37
CA ALA A 333 -21.29 20.38 1.70
C ALA A 333 -21.29 19.27 2.76
N MET A 334 -22.22 18.31 2.68
CA MET A 334 -22.23 17.14 3.57
C MET A 334 -21.01 16.26 3.32
N LEU A 335 -20.64 16.00 2.07
CA LEU A 335 -19.45 15.21 1.73
C LEU A 335 -18.15 15.85 2.25
N ARG A 336 -18.04 17.19 2.20
CA ARG A 336 -16.93 17.94 2.81
C ARG A 336 -16.83 17.70 4.31
N GLU A 337 -17.96 17.83 5.00
CA GLU A 337 -18.02 17.64 6.46
C GLU A 337 -17.72 16.19 6.85
N ILE A 338 -18.26 15.21 6.12
CA ILE A 338 -17.94 13.78 6.28
C ILE A 338 -16.44 13.54 6.11
N GLY A 339 -15.84 14.08 5.05
CA GLY A 339 -14.41 13.95 4.81
C GLY A 339 -13.57 14.54 5.94
N GLY A 340 -13.93 15.73 6.44
CA GLY A 340 -13.28 16.37 7.59
C GLY A 340 -13.37 15.54 8.87
N ARG A 341 -14.55 15.00 9.18
CA ARG A 341 -14.76 14.11 10.34
C ARG A 341 -13.90 12.87 10.24
N LEU A 342 -13.93 12.17 9.11
CA LEU A 342 -13.15 10.95 8.90
C LEU A 342 -11.64 11.21 8.99
N ALA A 343 -11.14 12.32 8.44
CA ALA A 343 -9.73 12.70 8.56
C ALA A 343 -9.31 12.96 10.02
N SER A 344 -10.19 13.56 10.83
CA SER A 344 -9.90 13.88 12.24
C SER A 344 -9.77 12.65 13.15
N LEU A 345 -10.24 11.49 12.71
CA LEU A 345 -10.16 10.23 13.46
C LEU A 345 -8.79 9.56 13.34
N LEU A 346 -8.00 9.95 12.35
CA LEU A 346 -6.77 9.26 12.01
C LEU A 346 -5.56 9.84 12.78
N PRO A 347 -4.76 9.01 13.45
CA PRO A 347 -3.46 9.42 14.00
C PRO A 347 -2.45 9.69 12.86
N GLY A 348 -1.28 10.25 13.18
CA GLY A 348 -0.38 10.89 12.21
C GLY A 348 0.05 10.08 10.98
N ASP A 349 0.07 8.75 11.06
CA ASP A 349 0.39 7.82 9.96
C ASP A 349 -0.84 7.21 9.27
N GLY A 350 -2.04 7.48 9.79
CA GLY A 350 -3.31 7.10 9.19
C GLY A 350 -3.59 7.86 7.90
N PHE A 351 -4.36 7.24 7.00
CA PHE A 351 -4.63 7.78 5.66
C PHE A 351 -6.11 7.64 5.30
N ALA A 352 -6.73 8.77 4.91
CA ALA A 352 -8.12 8.82 4.46
C ALA A 352 -8.21 9.18 2.98
N ALA A 353 -9.11 8.51 2.27
CA ALA A 353 -9.39 8.78 0.87
C ALA A 353 -10.88 8.75 0.56
N ARG A 354 -11.28 9.52 -0.46
CA ARG A 354 -12.58 9.38 -1.12
C ARG A 354 -12.39 8.57 -2.39
N LEU A 355 -13.16 7.49 -2.51
CA LEU A 355 -13.01 6.53 -3.60
C LEU A 355 -13.87 6.92 -4.81
N VAL A 356 -15.18 7.05 -4.59
CA VAL A 356 -16.16 7.40 -5.62
C VAL A 356 -17.46 7.81 -4.93
N GLY A 357 -18.13 8.86 -5.40
CA GLY A 357 -19.43 9.26 -4.86
C GLY A 357 -19.41 9.47 -3.34
N ASP A 358 -20.12 8.63 -2.63
CA ASP A 358 -20.30 8.55 -1.18
C ASP A 358 -19.44 7.46 -0.50
N GLU A 359 -18.50 6.87 -1.24
CA GLU A 359 -17.56 5.87 -0.72
C GLU A 359 -16.22 6.48 -0.25
N PHE A 360 -15.80 6.09 0.94
CA PHE A 360 -14.54 6.49 1.56
C PHE A 360 -13.71 5.27 1.95
N ALA A 361 -12.40 5.46 2.15
CA ALA A 361 -11.52 4.43 2.68
C ALA A 361 -10.57 5.02 3.72
N LEU A 362 -10.34 4.25 4.77
CA LEU A 362 -9.37 4.55 5.82
C LEU A 362 -8.33 3.43 5.87
N LEU A 363 -7.07 3.82 5.98
CA LEU A 363 -5.91 2.95 6.16
C LEU A 363 -5.20 3.33 7.45
N LEU A 364 -4.88 2.35 8.28
CA LEU A 364 -4.17 2.57 9.54
C LEU A 364 -3.14 1.46 9.76
N PRO A 365 -1.83 1.76 9.71
CA PRO A 365 -0.79 0.85 10.16
C PRO A 365 -0.97 0.56 11.65
N ALA A 366 -0.98 -0.72 12.04
CA ALA A 366 -1.19 -1.09 13.45
C ALA A 366 -0.68 -2.51 13.71
N ALA A 367 -0.01 -2.73 14.84
CA ALA A 367 0.50 -4.05 15.23
C ALA A 367 -0.61 -5.12 15.35
N ASP A 368 -1.82 -4.70 15.74
CA ASP A 368 -3.06 -5.49 15.65
C ASP A 368 -4.03 -4.81 14.67
N PRO A 369 -3.95 -5.15 13.36
CA PRO A 369 -4.80 -4.56 12.34
C PRO A 369 -6.29 -4.79 12.55
N ASP A 370 -6.65 -5.90 13.20
CA ASP A 370 -8.04 -6.30 13.37
C ASP A 370 -8.73 -5.51 14.48
N ALA A 371 -8.06 -5.37 15.64
CA ALA A 371 -8.53 -4.47 16.69
C ALA A 371 -8.54 -3.01 16.20
N ALA A 372 -7.53 -2.59 15.43
CA ALA A 372 -7.46 -1.25 14.85
C ALA A 372 -8.60 -0.97 13.87
N ALA A 373 -8.89 -1.91 12.95
CA ALA A 373 -9.99 -1.77 11.99
C ALA A 373 -11.35 -1.64 12.70
N ARG A 374 -11.61 -2.45 13.74
CA ARG A 374 -12.83 -2.36 14.55
C ARG A 374 -12.94 -1.04 15.31
N GLY A 375 -11.86 -0.63 15.97
CA GLY A 375 -11.83 0.63 16.72
C GLY A 375 -12.08 1.82 15.81
N LEU A 376 -11.45 1.82 14.63
CA LEU A 376 -11.63 2.87 13.62
C LEU A 376 -13.04 2.88 13.03
N ALA A 377 -13.63 1.71 12.75
CA ALA A 377 -15.01 1.59 12.27
C ALA A 377 -16.02 2.11 13.32
N ALA A 378 -15.85 1.74 14.60
CA ALA A 378 -16.70 2.24 15.67
C ALA A 378 -16.57 3.76 15.86
N ALA A 379 -15.36 4.30 15.79
CA ALA A 379 -15.12 5.75 15.87
C ALA A 379 -15.73 6.49 14.66
N ALA A 380 -15.60 5.93 13.46
CA ALA A 380 -16.23 6.45 12.25
C ALA A 380 -17.76 6.44 12.36
N ALA A 381 -18.35 5.38 12.90
CA ALA A 381 -19.80 5.28 13.08
C ALA A 381 -20.30 6.40 14.01
N ALA A 382 -19.67 6.54 15.18
CA ALA A 382 -20.01 7.59 16.14
C ALA A 382 -19.85 9.01 15.55
N ALA A 383 -18.80 9.25 14.77
CA ALA A 383 -18.57 10.54 14.12
C ALA A 383 -19.64 10.85 13.05
N LEU A 384 -20.13 9.84 12.33
CA LEU A 384 -21.14 10.01 11.28
C LEU A 384 -22.57 10.09 11.83
N GLU A 385 -22.85 9.49 12.98
CA GLU A 385 -24.14 9.61 13.68
C GLU A 385 -24.36 11.00 14.28
N ALA A 386 -23.28 11.73 14.61
CA ALA A 386 -23.38 13.08 15.15
C ALA A 386 -24.13 14.01 14.16
N PRO A 387 -25.10 14.81 14.61
CA PRO A 387 -25.91 15.64 13.72
C PRO A 387 -25.06 16.57 12.84
N LEU A 388 -25.42 16.69 11.57
CA LEU A 388 -24.87 17.71 10.69
C LEU A 388 -25.63 19.02 10.90
N ALA A 389 -24.97 20.05 11.44
CA ALA A 389 -25.54 21.38 11.62
C ALA A 389 -25.60 22.17 10.30
N GLY A 390 -26.57 23.07 10.16
CA GLY A 390 -26.65 23.99 9.00
C GLY A 390 -27.54 23.56 7.83
N PHE A 391 -28.22 22.41 7.91
CA PHE A 391 -29.03 21.85 6.81
C PHE A 391 -30.56 22.00 6.97
N GLY A 392 -31.03 22.92 7.82
CA GLY A 392 -32.47 23.16 8.04
C GLY A 392 -33.18 22.06 8.85
N GLY A 393 -32.42 21.26 9.59
CA GLY A 393 -32.84 20.17 10.47
C GLY A 393 -31.62 19.33 10.90
N THR A 394 -31.78 18.44 11.89
CA THR A 394 -30.74 17.47 12.26
C THR A 394 -30.75 16.29 11.29
N VAL A 395 -29.78 16.24 10.38
CA VAL A 395 -29.56 15.08 9.51
C VAL A 395 -28.61 14.12 10.25
N ARG A 396 -29.06 12.89 10.46
CA ARG A 396 -28.23 11.79 10.94
C ARG A 396 -27.86 10.91 9.75
N LEU A 397 -26.58 10.66 9.57
CA LEU A 397 -26.11 9.77 8.52
C LEU A 397 -25.94 8.36 9.08
N ARG A 398 -26.25 7.38 8.25
CA ARG A 398 -25.90 5.99 8.49
C ARG A 398 -24.80 5.60 7.52
N ALA A 399 -23.91 4.72 7.95
CA ALA A 399 -22.82 4.24 7.11
C ALA A 399 -22.66 2.73 7.28
N ALA A 400 -22.38 2.07 6.16
CA ALA A 400 -21.96 0.68 6.13
C ALA A 400 -20.45 0.63 5.98
N MET A 401 -19.77 -0.24 6.72
CA MET A 401 -18.30 -0.32 6.69
C MET A 401 -17.78 -1.74 6.56
N GLY A 402 -17.06 -2.01 5.48
CA GLY A 402 -16.37 -3.29 5.26
C GLY A 402 -14.93 -3.25 5.76
N LEU A 403 -14.54 -4.24 6.56
CA LEU A 403 -13.23 -4.33 7.20
C LEU A 403 -12.37 -5.40 6.54
N ALA A 404 -11.07 -5.12 6.44
CA ALA A 404 -10.04 -6.11 6.11
C ALA A 404 -8.74 -5.83 6.87
N ALA A 405 -8.06 -6.89 7.28
CA ALA A 405 -6.78 -6.85 7.99
C ALA A 405 -5.66 -7.48 7.14
N PHE A 406 -4.59 -6.75 6.87
CA PHE A 406 -3.38 -7.31 6.25
C PHE A 406 -2.46 -7.89 7.32
N PRO A 407 -1.86 -9.09 7.11
CA PRO A 407 -1.92 -9.92 5.91
C PRO A 407 -3.04 -10.98 5.89
N GLU A 408 -3.85 -11.08 6.95
CA GLU A 408 -4.81 -12.17 7.18
C GLU A 408 -5.90 -12.27 6.10
N ASP A 409 -6.48 -11.15 5.70
CA ASP A 409 -7.60 -11.05 4.76
C ASP A 409 -7.16 -10.93 3.30
N GLY A 410 -5.85 -10.90 3.04
CA GLY A 410 -5.26 -10.87 1.70
C GLY A 410 -3.83 -10.30 1.70
N ARG A 411 -2.92 -10.98 1.00
CA ARG A 411 -1.51 -10.54 0.86
C ARG A 411 -1.24 -9.64 -0.35
N ALA A 412 -2.19 -9.55 -1.28
CA ALA A 412 -2.14 -8.63 -2.41
C ALA A 412 -3.05 -7.43 -2.14
N PRO A 413 -2.65 -6.19 -2.52
CA PRO A 413 -3.46 -4.98 -2.35
C PRO A 413 -4.89 -5.13 -2.91
N GLU A 414 -5.00 -5.72 -4.09
CA GLU A 414 -6.28 -5.93 -4.78
C GLU A 414 -7.15 -6.94 -4.03
N ALA A 415 -6.56 -7.99 -3.46
CA ALA A 415 -7.28 -9.00 -2.68
C ALA A 415 -7.79 -8.42 -1.36
N LEU A 416 -6.96 -7.62 -0.67
CA LEU A 416 -7.36 -6.97 0.57
C LEU A 416 -8.51 -5.97 0.34
N PHE A 417 -8.40 -5.14 -0.71
CA PHE A 417 -9.46 -4.21 -1.07
C PHE A 417 -10.74 -4.92 -1.52
N ALA A 418 -10.62 -6.01 -2.29
CA ALA A 418 -11.77 -6.82 -2.68
C ALA A 418 -12.48 -7.40 -1.45
N ARG A 419 -11.73 -7.90 -0.46
CA ARG A 419 -12.32 -8.45 0.77
C ARG A 419 -13.09 -7.40 1.57
N ALA A 420 -12.55 -6.19 1.72
CA ALA A 420 -13.26 -5.10 2.37
C ALA A 420 -14.54 -4.69 1.59
N LYS A 421 -14.49 -4.66 0.26
CA LYS A 421 -15.67 -4.37 -0.59
C LYS A 421 -16.73 -5.47 -0.53
N GLU A 422 -16.33 -6.73 -0.46
CA GLU A 422 -17.24 -7.86 -0.22
C GLU A 422 -17.97 -7.67 1.11
N ALA A 423 -17.25 -7.34 2.18
CA ALA A 423 -17.82 -7.14 3.51
C ALA A 423 -18.86 -6.01 3.51
N LEU A 424 -18.50 -4.90 2.87
CA LEU A 424 -19.39 -3.76 2.69
C LEU A 424 -20.67 -4.10 1.91
N SER A 425 -20.54 -4.86 0.81
CA SER A 425 -21.66 -5.28 -0.03
C SER A 425 -22.67 -6.14 0.75
N GLU A 426 -22.18 -7.03 1.62
CA GLU A 426 -23.05 -7.87 2.45
C GLU A 426 -23.82 -7.05 3.51
N ILE A 427 -23.19 -6.04 4.14
CA ILE A 427 -23.90 -5.13 5.06
C ILE A 427 -25.07 -4.46 4.37
N LYS A 428 -24.81 -3.88 3.18
CA LYS A 428 -25.83 -3.20 2.39
C LYS A 428 -26.97 -4.14 2.03
N ARG A 429 -26.63 -5.36 1.62
CA ARG A 429 -27.62 -6.38 1.28
C ARG A 429 -28.45 -6.81 2.49
N ALA A 430 -27.88 -6.86 3.69
CA ALA A 430 -28.56 -7.21 4.94
C ALA A 430 -29.48 -6.10 5.49
N GLY A 431 -29.72 -5.02 4.75
CA GLY A 431 -30.58 -3.91 5.19
C GLY A 431 -29.89 -2.96 6.17
N GLY A 432 -28.54 -3.00 6.27
CA GLY A 432 -27.76 -2.08 7.09
C GLY A 432 -27.86 -2.31 8.60
N GLY A 433 -28.28 -3.51 9.05
CA GLY A 433 -28.47 -3.84 10.46
C GLY A 433 -27.18 -3.97 11.30
N ALA A 434 -26.00 -3.88 10.67
CA ALA A 434 -24.71 -3.82 11.32
C ALA A 434 -23.90 -2.66 10.73
N ASP A 435 -23.38 -1.77 11.58
CA ASP A 435 -22.62 -0.59 11.12
C ASP A 435 -21.28 -1.00 10.47
N PHE A 436 -20.77 -2.20 10.80
CA PHE A 436 -19.54 -2.73 10.22
C PHE A 436 -19.43 -4.29 10.24
N LEU A 437 -18.72 -4.89 9.28
CA LEU A 437 -18.53 -6.36 9.14
C LEU A 437 -17.11 -6.75 8.65
N ARG A 438 -16.64 -7.95 9.03
CA ARG A 438 -15.34 -8.57 8.65
C ARG A 438 -15.50 -9.82 7.76
N GLY A 439 -14.43 -10.19 7.03
CA GLY A 439 -14.22 -11.41 6.22
C GLY A 439 -14.72 -12.76 6.79
N ALA A 440 -14.53 -13.05 8.09
CA ALA A 440 -14.99 -14.32 8.69
C ALA A 440 -16.52 -14.34 8.95
N MET A 441 -17.11 -13.18 9.21
CA MET A 441 -18.55 -13.01 9.45
C MET A 441 -19.34 -13.01 8.12
N LEU A 442 -18.71 -12.60 7.03
CA LEU A 442 -19.14 -12.70 5.63
C LEU A 442 -19.55 -14.12 5.20
N ALA A 443 -18.74 -15.12 5.54
CA ALA A 443 -19.04 -16.52 5.23
C ALA A 443 -20.31 -16.99 5.95
N ARG A 444 -20.49 -16.57 7.20
CA ARG A 444 -21.63 -16.91 8.04
C ARG A 444 -22.91 -16.20 7.60
N VAL A 445 -22.86 -14.92 7.26
CA VAL A 445 -24.03 -14.17 6.73
C VAL A 445 -24.49 -14.73 5.38
N GLY A 446 -23.56 -15.04 4.48
CA GLY A 446 -23.88 -15.68 3.21
C GLY A 446 -24.44 -17.10 3.37
N ALA A 447 -23.87 -17.90 4.28
CA ALA A 447 -24.37 -19.24 4.62
C ALA A 447 -25.77 -19.16 5.22
N ARG A 448 -26.00 -18.26 6.19
CA ARG A 448 -27.30 -18.01 6.81
C ARG A 448 -28.37 -17.65 5.79
N ARG A 449 -28.07 -16.75 4.84
CA ARG A 449 -29.02 -16.39 3.77
C ARG A 449 -29.36 -17.56 2.86
N ARG A 450 -28.36 -18.34 2.43
CA ARG A 450 -28.59 -19.54 1.63
C ARG A 450 -29.43 -20.55 2.40
N ALA A 451 -29.16 -20.73 3.69
CA ALA A 451 -29.93 -21.60 4.57
C ALA A 451 -31.39 -21.13 4.69
N ILE A 452 -31.64 -19.84 4.97
CA ILE A 452 -33.00 -19.27 5.06
C ILE A 452 -33.75 -19.45 3.74
N GLY A 453 -33.11 -19.14 2.61
CA GLY A 453 -33.69 -19.34 1.28
C GLY A 453 -34.04 -20.80 1.02
N CYS A 454 -33.12 -21.71 1.32
CA CYS A 454 -33.31 -23.16 1.18
C CYS A 454 -34.53 -23.65 1.97
N VAL A 455 -34.63 -23.29 3.26
CA VAL A 455 -35.75 -23.70 4.12
C VAL A 455 -37.06 -23.10 3.63
N ARG A 456 -37.09 -21.81 3.30
CA ARG A 456 -38.30 -21.13 2.81
C ARG A 456 -38.82 -21.76 1.52
N ASP A 457 -37.93 -21.97 0.55
CA ASP A 457 -38.28 -22.60 -0.72
C ASP A 457 -38.74 -24.05 -0.49
N ALA A 458 -38.08 -24.79 0.41
CA ALA A 458 -38.44 -26.16 0.72
C ALA A 458 -39.82 -26.28 1.39
N VAL A 459 -40.20 -25.33 2.26
CA VAL A 459 -41.53 -25.27 2.86
C VAL A 459 -42.59 -24.93 1.80
N GLN A 460 -42.31 -23.98 0.90
CA GLN A 460 -43.24 -23.60 -0.17
C GLN A 460 -43.46 -24.72 -1.21
N GLU A 461 -42.40 -25.47 -1.51
CA GLU A 461 -42.40 -26.54 -2.51
C GLU A 461 -42.74 -27.93 -1.91
N ASP A 462 -43.17 -27.99 -0.64
CA ASP A 462 -43.47 -29.22 0.10
C ASP A 462 -42.33 -30.27 0.03
N ARG A 463 -41.08 -29.81 0.15
CA ARG A 463 -39.86 -30.63 0.17
C ARG A 463 -39.36 -31.01 1.57
N ILE A 464 -40.06 -30.55 2.61
CA ILE A 464 -39.80 -30.96 3.99
C ILE A 464 -40.27 -32.40 4.19
N ARG A 465 -39.40 -33.24 4.74
CA ARG A 465 -39.71 -34.62 5.15
C ARG A 465 -39.31 -34.81 6.60
N VAL A 466 -39.91 -35.82 7.24
CA VAL A 466 -39.62 -36.20 8.62
C VAL A 466 -39.19 -37.65 8.62
N TRP A 467 -38.04 -37.90 9.23
CA TRP A 467 -37.54 -39.23 9.56
C TRP A 467 -37.73 -39.45 11.04
N TYR A 468 -37.97 -40.70 11.44
CA TYR A 468 -38.26 -41.07 12.81
C TYR A 468 -37.11 -41.90 13.35
N GLN A 469 -36.60 -41.53 14.52
CA GLN A 469 -35.59 -42.32 15.22
C GLN A 469 -36.20 -42.93 16.48
N PRO A 470 -36.03 -44.24 16.73
CA PRO A 470 -36.67 -44.88 17.87
C PRO A 470 -36.02 -44.50 19.20
N LYS A 471 -36.86 -44.40 20.23
CA LYS A 471 -36.49 -44.27 21.64
C LYS A 471 -36.86 -45.55 22.36
N LEU A 472 -35.94 -46.13 23.12
CA LEU A 472 -36.18 -47.39 23.83
C LEU A 472 -36.01 -47.20 25.33
N ARG A 473 -36.89 -47.83 26.10
CA ARG A 473 -36.79 -47.90 27.55
C ARG A 473 -35.64 -48.83 27.93
N LEU A 474 -34.68 -48.31 28.69
CA LEU A 474 -33.48 -49.06 29.05
C LEU A 474 -33.78 -50.26 29.96
N ALA A 475 -34.85 -50.21 30.76
CA ALA A 475 -35.19 -51.26 31.72
C ALA A 475 -35.52 -52.61 31.07
N ASP A 476 -36.19 -52.62 29.92
CA ASP A 476 -36.66 -53.84 29.25
C ASP A 476 -36.55 -53.81 27.72
N GLY A 477 -35.97 -52.77 27.15
CA GLY A 477 -35.81 -52.61 25.70
C GLY A 477 -37.11 -52.29 24.96
N ALA A 478 -38.22 -52.03 25.65
CA ALA A 478 -39.49 -51.74 24.99
C ALA A 478 -39.44 -50.37 24.27
N PRO A 479 -40.08 -50.21 23.10
CA PRO A 479 -40.23 -48.91 22.45
C PRO A 479 -40.96 -47.89 23.35
N ASP A 480 -40.38 -46.70 23.52
CA ASP A 480 -40.94 -45.56 24.26
C ASP A 480 -41.41 -44.42 23.33
N GLY A 481 -41.30 -44.63 22.02
CA GLY A 481 -41.71 -43.68 20.99
C GLY A 481 -40.62 -43.41 19.97
N HIS A 482 -40.75 -42.29 19.26
CA HIS A 482 -39.82 -41.86 18.23
C HIS A 482 -39.53 -40.37 18.33
N GLU A 483 -38.36 -39.94 17.92
CA GLU A 483 -38.06 -38.53 17.64
C GLU A 483 -38.28 -38.21 16.16
N ALA A 484 -39.01 -37.14 15.88
CA ALA A 484 -39.21 -36.59 14.55
C ALA A 484 -38.03 -35.69 14.16
N LEU A 485 -37.22 -36.17 13.22
CA LEU A 485 -36.04 -35.49 12.71
C LEU A 485 -36.29 -34.99 11.29
N VAL A 486 -36.25 -33.67 11.13
CA VAL A 486 -36.52 -33.01 9.86
C VAL A 486 -35.41 -33.26 8.84
N ARG A 487 -35.81 -33.41 7.57
CA ARG A 487 -34.95 -33.57 6.40
C ARG A 487 -35.44 -32.66 5.29
N ILE A 488 -34.51 -32.01 4.59
CA ILE A 488 -34.82 -31.19 3.42
C ILE A 488 -34.28 -31.90 2.18
N PHE A 489 -35.18 -32.23 1.26
CA PHE A 489 -34.79 -32.73 -0.05
C PHE A 489 -34.53 -31.55 -0.96
N ASP A 490 -33.39 -31.51 -1.62
CA ASP A 490 -33.15 -30.53 -2.68
C ASP A 490 -33.96 -30.88 -3.94
N ARG A 491 -33.87 -30.03 -4.98
CA ARG A 491 -34.58 -30.27 -6.25
C ARG A 491 -34.01 -31.45 -7.05
N ALA A 492 -32.81 -31.90 -6.75
CA ALA A 492 -32.19 -33.08 -7.35
C ALA A 492 -32.52 -34.38 -6.58
N GLY A 493 -33.22 -34.28 -5.45
CA GLY A 493 -33.58 -35.41 -4.58
C GLY A 493 -32.53 -35.77 -3.54
N GLN A 494 -31.47 -34.98 -3.36
CA GLN A 494 -30.47 -35.18 -2.30
C GLN A 494 -31.01 -34.72 -0.95
N ILE A 495 -30.61 -35.43 0.11
CA ILE A 495 -31.07 -35.17 1.47
C ILE A 495 -30.05 -34.30 2.18
N SER A 496 -30.52 -33.19 2.75
CA SER A 496 -29.77 -32.36 3.68
C SER A 496 -30.33 -32.47 5.10
N GLY A 497 -29.43 -32.58 6.07
CA GLY A 497 -29.74 -32.67 7.49
C GLY A 497 -29.74 -31.30 8.17
N PRO A 498 -30.22 -31.19 9.43
CA PRO A 498 -30.25 -29.92 10.17
C PRO A 498 -28.92 -29.17 10.21
N GLY A 499 -27.80 -29.88 10.29
CA GLY A 499 -26.47 -29.25 10.28
C GLY A 499 -26.15 -28.44 9.02
N ASP A 500 -26.73 -28.79 7.87
CA ASP A 500 -26.47 -28.11 6.59
C ASP A 500 -27.16 -26.74 6.50
N TRP A 501 -28.21 -26.52 7.29
CA TRP A 501 -29.05 -25.33 7.26
C TRP A 501 -29.32 -24.76 8.66
N ALA A 502 -28.55 -25.15 9.68
CA ALA A 502 -28.73 -24.76 11.07
C ALA A 502 -28.80 -23.23 11.26
N GLU A 503 -28.02 -22.46 10.50
CA GLU A 503 -28.04 -20.99 10.54
C GLU A 503 -29.42 -20.38 10.19
N ALA A 504 -30.31 -21.12 9.52
CA ALA A 504 -31.68 -20.69 9.26
C ALA A 504 -32.56 -20.70 10.52
N LEU A 505 -32.24 -21.53 11.52
CA LEU A 505 -33.00 -21.65 12.76
C LEU A 505 -32.87 -20.41 13.66
N ASP A 506 -31.83 -19.62 13.46
CA ASP A 506 -31.64 -18.32 14.12
C ASP A 506 -32.59 -17.24 13.58
N ASP A 507 -33.24 -17.46 12.42
CA ASP A 507 -34.26 -16.56 11.88
C ASP A 507 -35.65 -16.90 12.44
N PRO A 508 -36.31 -15.99 13.18
CA PRO A 508 -37.57 -16.28 13.88
C PRO A 508 -38.70 -16.73 12.94
N GLU A 509 -38.82 -16.11 11.77
CA GLU A 509 -39.85 -16.44 10.80
C GLU A 509 -39.58 -17.80 10.15
N CYS A 510 -38.32 -18.06 9.79
CA CYS A 510 -37.89 -19.31 9.19
C CYS A 510 -38.08 -20.50 10.15
N ALA A 511 -37.67 -20.35 11.41
CA ALA A 511 -37.86 -21.36 12.44
C ALA A 511 -39.35 -21.67 12.66
N ALA A 512 -40.19 -20.64 12.79
CA ALA A 512 -41.63 -20.84 12.96
C ALA A 512 -42.30 -21.49 11.73
N LEU A 513 -41.84 -21.16 10.51
CA LEU A 513 -42.31 -21.80 9.28
C LEU A 513 -41.93 -23.28 9.25
N LEU A 514 -40.71 -23.62 9.65
CA LEU A 514 -40.22 -24.99 9.71
C LEU A 514 -40.96 -25.81 10.76
N ASP A 515 -41.11 -25.29 11.98
CA ASP A 515 -41.86 -25.94 13.07
C ASP A 515 -43.29 -26.29 12.62
N ALA A 516 -43.97 -25.34 11.96
CA ALA A 516 -45.31 -25.56 11.45
C ALA A 516 -45.37 -26.61 10.33
N ALA A 517 -44.35 -26.69 9.48
CA ALA A 517 -44.26 -27.70 8.41
C ALA A 517 -43.98 -29.10 8.98
N VAL A 518 -43.04 -29.21 9.92
CA VAL A 518 -42.70 -30.46 10.61
C VAL A 518 -43.90 -30.97 11.41
N LEU A 519 -44.52 -30.13 12.22
CA LEU A 519 -45.70 -30.50 13.00
C LEU A 519 -46.84 -30.99 12.10
N ARG A 520 -47.11 -30.29 10.99
CA ARG A 520 -48.12 -30.73 10.01
C ARG A 520 -47.81 -32.12 9.47
N ARG A 521 -46.55 -32.42 9.19
CA ARG A 521 -46.14 -33.73 8.69
C ARG A 521 -46.27 -34.81 9.74
N VAL A 522 -45.81 -34.56 10.96
CA VAL A 522 -45.94 -35.48 12.10
C VAL A 522 -47.42 -35.80 12.38
N LEU A 523 -48.29 -34.80 12.42
CA LEU A 523 -49.73 -35.00 12.60
C LEU A 523 -50.35 -35.81 11.46
N ALA A 524 -49.91 -35.61 10.22
CA ALA A 524 -50.37 -36.40 9.09
C ALA A 524 -49.92 -37.86 9.18
N ASP A 525 -48.67 -38.09 9.60
CA ASP A 525 -48.09 -39.43 9.76
C ASP A 525 -48.74 -40.18 10.95
N LEU A 526 -49.05 -39.49 12.06
CA LEU A 526 -49.80 -40.04 13.20
C LEU A 526 -51.27 -40.33 12.89
N ARG A 527 -51.87 -39.58 11.98
CA ARG A 527 -53.28 -39.77 11.58
C ARG A 527 -53.48 -40.98 10.67
N ARG A 528 -52.44 -41.44 9.94
CA ARG A 528 -52.56 -42.52 8.95
C ARG A 528 -53.12 -43.80 9.61
N PRO A 529 -54.34 -44.21 9.26
CA PRO A 529 -54.95 -45.41 9.79
C PRO A 529 -54.85 -46.51 8.73
N GLU A 530 -53.99 -47.51 8.87
CA GLU A 530 -54.12 -48.70 8.01
C GLU A 530 -53.81 -50.00 8.77
N PRO A 531 -54.74 -50.98 8.76
CA PRO A 531 -54.48 -52.34 9.21
C PRO A 531 -53.39 -52.99 8.35
N GLY A 532 -52.32 -53.48 8.98
CA GLY A 532 -51.27 -54.27 8.31
C GLY A 532 -49.91 -53.60 8.13
N MET A 533 -49.73 -52.33 8.53
CA MET A 533 -48.42 -51.68 8.60
C MET A 533 -47.94 -51.53 10.05
N GLY A 534 -47.16 -52.50 10.54
CA GLY A 534 -46.30 -52.37 11.73
C GLY A 534 -46.94 -51.83 13.03
N PRO A 535 -46.15 -51.63 14.10
CA PRO A 535 -46.60 -50.93 15.29
C PRO A 535 -46.77 -49.44 14.93
N GLY A 536 -47.78 -48.80 15.51
CA GLY A 536 -47.94 -47.35 15.40
C GLY A 536 -46.71 -46.63 15.96
N LEU A 537 -46.44 -45.42 15.48
CA LEU A 537 -45.33 -44.55 15.93
C LEU A 537 -45.29 -44.31 17.46
N GLY A 538 -46.38 -44.61 18.18
CA GLY A 538 -46.50 -44.39 19.60
C GLY A 538 -46.50 -42.88 19.91
N ARG A 539 -45.64 -42.50 20.86
CA ARG A 539 -45.34 -41.09 21.17
C ARG A 539 -44.30 -40.57 20.20
N VAL A 540 -44.52 -39.40 19.62
CA VAL A 540 -43.57 -38.71 18.75
C VAL A 540 -43.10 -37.43 19.42
N ALA A 541 -41.79 -37.34 19.65
CA ALA A 541 -41.13 -36.13 20.10
C ALA A 541 -40.83 -35.20 18.92
N VAL A 542 -41.15 -33.92 19.08
CA VAL A 542 -40.98 -32.89 18.07
C VAL A 542 -40.20 -31.73 18.68
N ASN A 543 -39.06 -31.41 18.08
CA ASN A 543 -38.28 -30.22 18.41
C ASN A 543 -39.07 -28.95 18.09
N VAL A 544 -39.12 -28.02 19.04
CA VAL A 544 -39.81 -26.73 18.88
C VAL A 544 -38.85 -25.59 19.15
N SER A 545 -38.78 -24.65 18.21
CA SER A 545 -37.95 -23.46 18.39
C SER A 545 -38.50 -22.55 19.49
N GLU A 546 -37.59 -21.86 20.19
CA GLU A 546 -37.95 -20.82 21.15
C GLU A 546 -38.85 -19.74 20.52
N HIS A 547 -38.60 -19.41 19.26
CA HIS A 547 -39.36 -18.42 18.50
C HIS A 547 -40.85 -18.77 18.36
N SER A 548 -41.18 -20.05 18.15
CA SER A 548 -42.56 -20.52 18.12
C SER A 548 -43.24 -20.38 19.48
N LEU A 549 -42.53 -20.71 20.56
CA LEU A 549 -43.08 -20.64 21.93
C LEU A 549 -43.43 -19.21 22.35
N ARG A 550 -42.65 -18.22 21.91
CA ARG A 550 -42.84 -16.79 22.25
C ARG A 550 -44.11 -16.18 21.68
N ARG A 551 -44.73 -16.76 20.65
CA ARG A 551 -45.92 -16.18 20.00
C ARG A 551 -47.15 -16.15 20.92
N GLY A 552 -47.07 -16.78 22.10
CA GLY A 552 -48.08 -16.74 23.16
C GLY A 552 -49.34 -17.56 22.85
N ASP A 553 -49.63 -17.78 21.57
CA ASP A 553 -50.75 -18.57 21.06
C ASP A 553 -50.37 -20.00 20.65
N PHE A 554 -49.08 -20.38 20.74
CA PHE A 554 -48.56 -21.68 20.32
C PHE A 554 -49.34 -22.85 20.93
N ALA A 555 -49.52 -22.85 22.26
CA ALA A 555 -50.22 -23.92 22.96
C ALA A 555 -51.66 -24.10 22.44
N THR A 556 -52.37 -22.98 22.24
CA THR A 556 -53.72 -22.99 21.67
C THR A 556 -53.73 -23.47 20.23
N HIS A 557 -52.74 -23.08 19.43
CA HIS A 557 -52.61 -23.49 18.03
C HIS A 557 -52.36 -24.99 17.92
N LEU A 558 -51.43 -25.54 18.71
CA LEU A 558 -51.08 -26.96 18.73
C LEU A 558 -52.28 -27.82 19.12
N LEU A 559 -52.98 -27.49 20.21
CA LEU A 559 -54.17 -28.23 20.65
C LEU A 559 -55.28 -28.23 19.60
N ARG A 560 -55.48 -27.10 18.90
CA ARG A 560 -56.43 -27.04 17.77
C ARG A 560 -55.98 -27.89 16.59
N ALA A 561 -54.69 -27.91 16.27
CA ALA A 561 -54.14 -28.73 15.20
C ALA A 561 -54.32 -30.23 15.49
N LEU A 562 -54.05 -30.65 16.73
CA LEU A 562 -54.28 -32.03 17.20
C LEU A 562 -55.76 -32.43 17.10
N ALA A 563 -56.66 -31.59 17.60
CA ALA A 563 -58.10 -31.83 17.53
C ALA A 563 -58.60 -31.96 16.07
N ARG A 564 -58.10 -31.12 15.16
CA ARG A 564 -58.42 -31.20 13.72
C ARG A 564 -57.85 -32.45 13.05
N ALA A 565 -56.69 -32.92 13.49
CA ALA A 565 -56.04 -34.10 12.97
C ALA A 565 -56.61 -35.41 13.55
N GLY A 566 -57.36 -35.34 14.66
CA GLY A 566 -57.83 -36.53 15.38
C GLY A 566 -56.71 -37.30 16.09
N VAL A 567 -55.60 -36.62 16.40
CA VAL A 567 -54.44 -37.20 17.09
C VAL A 567 -54.56 -36.93 18.59
N ALA A 568 -54.36 -37.95 19.41
CA ALA A 568 -54.41 -37.78 20.86
C ALA A 568 -53.20 -36.96 21.33
N ALA A 569 -53.43 -35.96 22.19
CA ALA A 569 -52.37 -35.12 22.76
C ALA A 569 -51.26 -35.94 23.45
N ALA A 570 -51.60 -37.09 24.05
CA ALA A 570 -50.66 -38.03 24.64
C ALA A 570 -49.68 -38.68 23.65
N GLN A 571 -49.91 -38.57 22.34
CA GLN A 571 -48.99 -39.04 21.30
C GLN A 571 -47.92 -38.00 20.93
N ILE A 572 -48.00 -36.78 21.46
CA ILE A 572 -46.99 -35.75 21.22
C ILE A 572 -46.13 -35.54 22.46
N GLU A 573 -44.84 -35.37 22.20
CA GLU A 573 -43.86 -34.85 23.12
C GLU A 573 -43.18 -33.63 22.47
N LEU A 574 -42.97 -32.57 23.23
CA LEU A 574 -42.26 -31.38 22.75
C LEU A 574 -40.87 -31.35 23.34
N GLU A 575 -39.87 -31.21 22.49
CA GLU A 575 -38.48 -31.00 22.88
C GLU A 575 -38.15 -29.51 22.75
N ILE A 576 -37.65 -28.92 23.84
CA ILE A 576 -37.35 -27.50 23.95
C ILE A 576 -35.93 -27.31 24.48
N VAL A 577 -35.16 -26.39 23.91
CA VAL A 577 -33.76 -26.18 24.32
C VAL A 577 -33.61 -25.46 25.67
N GLU A 578 -32.46 -25.65 26.32
CA GLU A 578 -32.09 -25.06 27.62
C GLU A 578 -32.14 -23.52 27.65
N THR A 579 -31.87 -22.83 26.53
CA THR A 579 -31.85 -21.36 26.46
C THR A 579 -33.22 -20.71 26.70
N VAL A 580 -34.31 -21.46 26.45
CA VAL A 580 -35.68 -21.04 26.81
C VAL A 580 -35.78 -20.73 28.33
N LEU A 581 -34.91 -21.34 29.15
CA LEU A 581 -34.91 -21.23 30.60
C LEU A 581 -34.19 -19.99 31.14
N VAL A 582 -33.24 -19.43 30.40
CA VAL A 582 -32.29 -18.43 30.94
C VAL A 582 -32.81 -17.01 30.78
N ASP A 583 -33.31 -16.71 29.59
CA ASP A 583 -33.58 -15.33 29.24
C ASP A 583 -35.04 -14.91 29.55
N GLN A 584 -36.01 -15.84 29.61
CA GLN A 584 -37.41 -15.48 29.23
C GLN A 584 -38.56 -16.27 29.88
N ARG A 585 -38.54 -16.37 31.20
CA ARG A 585 -39.67 -16.92 31.94
C ARG A 585 -40.83 -15.92 32.02
N THR A 586 -41.70 -15.90 31.01
CA THR A 586 -42.94 -15.11 31.07
C THR A 586 -44.09 -15.92 31.70
N PRO A 587 -45.00 -15.30 32.46
CA PRO A 587 -46.19 -15.99 32.99
C PRO A 587 -47.02 -16.68 31.91
N GLU A 588 -47.06 -16.11 30.71
CA GLU A 588 -47.79 -16.63 29.57
C GLU A 588 -47.20 -17.94 29.05
N LEU A 589 -45.87 -18.08 29.03
CA LEU A 589 -45.18 -19.29 28.60
C LEU A 589 -45.45 -20.44 29.59
N VAL A 590 -45.31 -20.16 30.89
CA VAL A 590 -45.58 -21.14 31.96
C VAL A 590 -47.02 -21.64 31.89
N ALA A 591 -48.00 -20.72 31.80
CA ALA A 591 -49.40 -21.08 31.61
C ALA A 591 -49.65 -21.86 30.31
N GLY A 592 -48.89 -21.57 29.25
CA GLY A 592 -48.89 -22.32 28.01
C GLY A 592 -48.50 -23.78 28.21
N PHE A 593 -47.39 -24.03 28.88
CA PHE A 593 -46.91 -25.38 29.18
C PHE A 593 -47.83 -26.16 30.12
N GLU A 594 -48.38 -25.52 31.16
CA GLU A 594 -49.37 -26.15 32.04
C GLU A 594 -50.60 -26.63 31.25
N ARG A 595 -51.10 -25.81 30.32
CA ARG A 595 -52.21 -26.20 29.45
C ARG A 595 -51.88 -27.39 28.54
N LEU A 596 -50.67 -27.43 28.00
CA LEU A 596 -50.22 -28.54 27.15
C LEU A 596 -50.11 -29.83 27.96
N ARG A 597 -49.52 -29.77 29.15
CA ARG A 597 -49.42 -30.91 30.07
C ARG A 597 -50.77 -31.40 30.55
N ALA A 598 -51.69 -30.50 30.90
CA ALA A 598 -53.05 -30.85 31.27
C ALA A 598 -53.83 -31.56 30.14
N ALA A 599 -53.48 -31.29 28.88
CA ALA A 599 -54.02 -32.02 27.73
C ALA A 599 -53.34 -33.38 27.48
N GLY A 600 -52.24 -33.67 28.16
CA GLY A 600 -51.49 -34.94 28.07
C GLY A 600 -50.23 -34.88 27.21
N ILE A 601 -49.83 -33.70 26.70
CA ILE A 601 -48.57 -33.53 25.96
C ILE A 601 -47.41 -33.54 26.95
N ARG A 602 -46.36 -34.33 26.67
CA ARG A 602 -45.12 -34.29 27.45
C ARG A 602 -44.22 -33.15 26.98
N ILE A 603 -43.52 -32.51 27.90
CA ILE A 603 -42.53 -31.48 27.57
C ILE A 603 -41.17 -31.93 28.13
N THR A 604 -40.20 -32.10 27.24
CA THR A 604 -38.85 -32.56 27.55
C THR A 604 -37.88 -31.43 27.26
N LEU A 605 -36.99 -31.16 28.21
CA LEU A 605 -35.91 -30.21 28.02
C LEU A 605 -34.77 -30.89 27.26
N ASP A 606 -34.35 -30.30 26.15
CA ASP A 606 -33.32 -30.79 25.25
C ASP A 606 -31.95 -30.11 25.45
N ASP A 607 -30.89 -30.80 25.01
CA ASP A 607 -29.48 -30.37 25.11
C ASP A 607 -29.01 -30.01 26.53
N PHE A 608 -29.52 -30.70 27.55
CA PHE A 608 -29.20 -30.37 28.94
C PHE A 608 -27.72 -30.66 29.28
N GLY A 609 -27.04 -29.62 29.78
CA GLY A 609 -25.65 -29.70 30.25
C GLY A 609 -24.67 -28.81 29.47
N THR A 610 -25.14 -28.08 28.46
CA THR A 610 -24.32 -27.17 27.63
C THR A 610 -23.98 -25.84 28.31
N GLY A 611 -24.55 -25.55 29.49
CA GLY A 611 -24.01 -24.57 30.44
C GLY A 611 -24.82 -23.28 30.62
N PHE A 612 -26.15 -23.32 30.50
CA PHE A 612 -26.97 -22.11 30.46
C PHE A 612 -28.00 -22.00 31.62
N ALA A 613 -28.57 -23.09 32.12
CA ALA A 613 -29.69 -23.09 33.06
C ALA A 613 -29.26 -23.18 34.54
N SER A 614 -29.79 -22.24 35.33
CA SER A 614 -29.75 -22.35 36.80
C SER A 614 -30.68 -23.47 37.27
N LEU A 615 -30.25 -24.25 38.26
CA LEU A 615 -31.06 -25.28 38.94
C LEU A 615 -32.40 -24.73 39.47
N SER A 616 -32.43 -23.44 39.85
CA SER A 616 -33.65 -22.76 40.28
C SER A 616 -34.67 -22.63 39.16
N HIS A 617 -34.24 -22.47 37.91
CA HIS A 617 -35.14 -22.32 36.75
C HIS A 617 -35.76 -23.66 36.36
N LEU A 618 -34.98 -24.73 36.46
CA LEU A 618 -35.44 -26.09 36.15
C LEU A 618 -36.58 -26.54 37.10
N ARG A 619 -36.46 -26.23 38.40
CA ARG A 619 -37.44 -26.65 39.43
C ARG A 619 -38.85 -26.11 39.18
N ASP A 620 -38.95 -24.86 38.73
CA ASP A 620 -40.24 -24.16 38.70
C ASP A 620 -40.94 -24.21 37.33
N LEU A 621 -40.38 -24.91 36.34
CA LEU A 621 -40.98 -25.06 35.02
C LEU A 621 -41.81 -26.34 34.93
N PRO A 622 -43.02 -26.27 34.33
CA PRO A 622 -43.87 -27.43 34.16
C PRO A 622 -43.37 -28.25 32.97
N ILE A 623 -42.31 -29.03 33.20
CA ILE A 623 -41.74 -30.01 32.27
C ILE A 623 -41.89 -31.43 32.85
N ASP A 624 -41.75 -32.44 31.99
CA ASP A 624 -41.93 -33.85 32.31
C ASP A 624 -40.63 -34.65 32.16
N GLY A 625 -39.68 -34.16 31.36
CA GLY A 625 -38.45 -34.88 31.07
C GLY A 625 -37.25 -33.99 30.80
N LEU A 626 -36.08 -34.64 30.76
CA LEU A 626 -34.78 -34.05 30.51
C LEU A 626 -34.01 -34.99 29.58
N LYS A 627 -33.55 -34.46 28.45
CA LYS A 627 -32.76 -35.15 27.44
C LYS A 627 -31.30 -34.76 27.60
N ILE A 628 -30.46 -35.77 27.78
CA ILE A 628 -29.03 -35.62 28.07
C ILE A 628 -28.29 -35.55 26.75
N GLU A 629 -27.57 -34.45 26.54
CA GLU A 629 -26.88 -34.17 25.29
C GLU A 629 -25.82 -35.21 24.96
N LYS A 630 -25.68 -35.50 23.66
CA LYS A 630 -24.84 -36.56 23.09
C LYS A 630 -23.37 -36.51 23.55
N SER A 631 -22.75 -35.33 23.70
CA SER A 631 -21.34 -35.22 24.07
C SER A 631 -21.04 -35.80 25.47
N PHE A 632 -21.98 -35.75 26.41
CA PHE A 632 -21.82 -36.39 27.72
C PHE A 632 -21.84 -37.92 27.61
N VAL A 633 -22.69 -38.45 26.73
CA VAL A 633 -22.82 -39.89 26.48
C VAL A 633 -21.62 -40.43 25.72
N LEU A 634 -21.18 -39.75 24.66
CA LEU A 634 -19.93 -40.08 23.95
C LEU A 634 -18.70 -39.95 24.84
N GLY A 635 -18.70 -38.96 25.74
CA GLY A 635 -17.65 -38.76 26.72
C GLY A 635 -17.41 -39.98 27.61
N LEU A 636 -18.43 -40.80 27.88
CA LEU A 636 -18.29 -42.05 28.63
C LEU A 636 -17.43 -43.09 27.92
N GLN A 637 -17.49 -43.15 26.58
CA GLN A 637 -16.69 -44.09 25.79
C GLN A 637 -15.22 -43.67 25.74
N ALA A 638 -14.95 -42.37 25.80
CA ALA A 638 -13.61 -41.81 25.74
C ALA A 638 -12.89 -41.76 27.09
N ASP A 639 -13.60 -41.45 28.18
CA ASP A 639 -13.02 -41.28 29.50
C ASP A 639 -14.03 -41.61 30.63
N ALA A 640 -13.70 -42.62 31.44
CA ALA A 640 -14.51 -43.02 32.60
C ALA A 640 -14.71 -41.88 33.63
N ARG A 641 -13.86 -40.84 33.61
CA ARG A 641 -14.00 -39.63 34.45
C ARG A 641 -15.23 -38.78 34.11
N ASN A 642 -15.93 -39.04 33.00
CA ASN A 642 -17.18 -38.36 32.65
C ASN A 642 -18.41 -38.99 33.32
N ALA A 643 -18.32 -40.23 33.83
CA ALA A 643 -19.41 -40.93 34.49
C ALA A 643 -19.99 -40.20 35.75
N PRO A 644 -19.19 -39.53 36.60
CA PRO A 644 -19.71 -38.75 37.72
C PRO A 644 -20.64 -37.60 37.31
N ILE A 645 -20.36 -36.91 36.20
CA ILE A 645 -21.19 -35.80 35.71
C ILE A 645 -22.55 -36.34 35.28
N LEU A 646 -22.54 -37.40 34.46
CA LEU A 646 -23.75 -38.05 34.00
C LEU A 646 -24.60 -38.59 35.17
N ARG A 647 -23.95 -39.20 36.17
CA ARG A 647 -24.61 -39.63 37.41
C ARG A 647 -25.28 -38.47 38.13
N ALA A 648 -24.60 -37.32 38.24
CA ALA A 648 -25.17 -36.13 38.87
C ALA A 648 -26.41 -35.61 38.11
N ILE A 649 -26.38 -35.60 36.77
CA ILE A 649 -27.51 -35.20 35.93
C ILE A 649 -28.70 -36.14 36.14
N VAL A 650 -28.48 -37.46 36.10
CA VAL A 650 -29.54 -38.45 36.30
C VAL A 650 -30.13 -38.34 37.71
N MET A 651 -29.30 -38.20 38.74
CA MET A 651 -29.76 -38.01 40.11
C MET A 651 -30.57 -36.72 40.29
N LEU A 652 -30.17 -35.63 39.64
CA LEU A 652 -30.90 -34.36 39.65
C LEU A 652 -32.28 -34.53 39.01
N ALA A 653 -32.36 -35.13 37.83
CA ALA A 653 -33.62 -35.37 37.15
C ALA A 653 -34.56 -36.24 38.00
N GLN A 654 -34.05 -37.30 38.61
CA GLN A 654 -34.82 -38.14 39.54
C GLN A 654 -35.32 -37.36 40.76
N ALA A 655 -34.48 -36.51 41.36
CA ALA A 655 -34.87 -35.69 42.50
C ALA A 655 -35.97 -34.66 42.16
N LEU A 656 -36.05 -34.24 40.89
CA LEU A 656 -37.09 -33.36 40.37
C LEU A 656 -38.30 -34.11 39.80
N GLY A 657 -38.28 -35.45 39.80
CA GLY A 657 -39.34 -36.28 39.23
C GLY A 657 -39.43 -36.23 37.70
N LEU A 658 -38.31 -35.90 37.04
CA LEU A 658 -38.21 -35.79 35.58
C LEU A 658 -37.78 -37.13 34.96
N HIS A 659 -38.39 -37.47 33.82
CA HIS A 659 -37.99 -38.60 32.99
C HIS A 659 -36.70 -38.29 32.23
N THR A 660 -35.71 -39.18 32.25
CA THR A 660 -34.45 -38.95 31.51
C THR A 660 -34.40 -39.71 30.20
N VAL A 661 -33.91 -39.02 29.16
CA VAL A 661 -33.63 -39.58 27.85
C VAL A 661 -32.15 -39.35 27.52
N ALA A 662 -31.38 -40.40 27.28
CA ALA A 662 -29.98 -40.25 26.88
C ALA A 662 -29.81 -40.32 25.35
N GLU A 663 -29.12 -39.34 24.76
CA GLU A 663 -28.88 -39.30 23.31
C GLU A 663 -27.54 -39.88 22.88
N GLY A 664 -27.47 -40.31 21.62
CA GLY A 664 -26.21 -40.68 20.98
C GLY A 664 -25.61 -41.97 21.52
N VAL A 665 -26.44 -42.90 21.99
CA VAL A 665 -26.00 -44.24 22.39
C VAL A 665 -25.60 -45.04 21.15
N GLU A 666 -24.30 -45.31 21.04
CA GLU A 666 -23.72 -45.99 19.87
C GLU A 666 -23.28 -47.44 20.16
N SER A 667 -23.28 -47.87 21.43
CA SER A 667 -22.91 -49.25 21.81
C SER A 667 -23.76 -49.80 22.95
N ALA A 668 -23.80 -51.14 23.05
CA ALA A 668 -24.53 -51.85 24.10
C ALA A 668 -23.95 -51.57 25.49
N GLU A 669 -22.62 -51.44 25.59
CA GLU A 669 -21.93 -51.16 26.85
C GLU A 669 -22.34 -49.80 27.44
N VAL A 670 -22.55 -48.80 26.58
CA VAL A 670 -23.06 -47.48 26.99
C VAL A 670 -24.51 -47.57 27.44
N ALA A 671 -25.35 -48.35 26.75
CA ALA A 671 -26.73 -48.57 27.15
C ALA A 671 -26.84 -49.24 28.52
N ASP A 672 -25.99 -50.23 28.79
CA ASP A 672 -25.93 -50.94 30.07
C ASP A 672 -25.47 -50.00 31.19
N LEU A 673 -24.44 -49.18 30.95
CA LEU A 673 -23.98 -48.18 31.91
C LEU A 673 -25.07 -47.13 32.23
N LEU A 674 -25.78 -46.64 31.21
CA LEU A 674 -26.89 -45.70 31.39
C LEU A 674 -28.03 -46.33 32.21
N ARG A 675 -28.32 -47.61 31.99
CA ARG A 675 -29.30 -48.38 32.77
C ARG A 675 -28.88 -48.46 34.24
N ASP A 676 -27.61 -48.77 34.51
CA ASP A 676 -27.05 -48.86 35.86
C ASP A 676 -27.02 -47.51 36.59
N LEU A 677 -26.88 -46.41 35.83
CA LEU A 677 -27.01 -45.05 36.36
C LEU A 677 -28.45 -44.66 36.67
N GLY A 678 -29.44 -45.44 36.23
CA GLY A 678 -30.86 -45.18 36.43
C GLY A 678 -31.49 -44.27 35.38
N CYS A 679 -30.88 -44.16 34.19
CA CYS A 679 -31.50 -43.49 33.05
C CYS A 679 -32.67 -44.34 32.53
N GLN A 680 -33.80 -43.70 32.19
CA GLN A 680 -35.03 -44.43 31.85
C GLN A 680 -35.14 -44.79 30.37
N THR A 681 -34.84 -43.85 29.48
CA THR A 681 -34.97 -44.02 28.02
C THR A 681 -33.66 -43.65 27.34
N ALA A 682 -33.35 -44.29 26.21
CA ALA A 682 -32.19 -43.95 25.40
C ALA A 682 -32.51 -43.97 23.91
N GLN A 683 -31.72 -43.20 23.17
CA GLN A 683 -31.80 -43.07 21.72
C GLN A 683 -30.39 -43.01 21.13
N GLY A 684 -30.20 -43.61 19.96
CA GLY A 684 -28.92 -43.59 19.26
C GLY A 684 -28.81 -44.69 18.22
N TYR A 685 -27.69 -44.71 17.50
CA TYR A 685 -27.47 -45.65 16.40
C TYR A 685 -27.37 -47.10 16.83
N HIS A 686 -27.11 -47.36 18.12
CA HIS A 686 -27.21 -48.70 18.68
C HIS A 686 -28.61 -49.28 18.53
N PHE A 687 -29.66 -48.46 18.72
CA PHE A 687 -31.05 -48.90 18.68
C PHE A 687 -31.72 -48.73 17.32
N GLY A 688 -31.28 -47.73 16.56
CA GLY A 688 -31.81 -47.46 15.24
C GLY A 688 -31.35 -46.12 14.69
N ARG A 689 -31.10 -46.08 13.39
CA ARG A 689 -30.88 -44.82 12.67
C ARG A 689 -32.21 -44.15 12.38
N PRO A 690 -32.24 -42.82 12.22
CA PRO A 690 -33.42 -42.14 11.70
C PRO A 690 -33.82 -42.72 10.35
N GLN A 691 -35.09 -43.07 10.17
CA GLN A 691 -35.63 -43.69 8.95
C GLN A 691 -36.96 -43.05 8.54
N PRO A 692 -37.32 -43.03 7.25
CA PRO A 692 -38.64 -42.59 6.83
C PRO A 692 -39.72 -43.57 7.33
N LEU A 693 -40.94 -43.08 7.56
CA LEU A 693 -42.06 -43.87 8.09
C LEU A 693 -42.26 -45.25 7.42
N PRO A 694 -42.19 -45.41 6.08
CA PRO A 694 -42.40 -46.71 5.43
C PRO A 694 -41.33 -47.76 5.73
N GLU A 695 -40.17 -47.34 6.20
CA GLU A 695 -39.01 -48.22 6.47
C GLU A 695 -38.85 -48.55 7.95
N LEU A 696 -39.71 -48.01 8.83
CA LEU A 696 -39.69 -48.36 10.25
C LEU A 696 -40.01 -49.84 10.41
N ALA A 697 -39.06 -50.58 10.98
CA ALA A 697 -39.19 -52.01 11.19
C ALA A 697 -40.33 -52.32 12.18
N PRO A 698 -41.11 -53.39 11.94
CA PRO A 698 -42.26 -53.71 12.78
C PRO A 698 -41.92 -54.26 14.18
N GLU A 699 -40.66 -54.61 14.46
CA GLU A 699 -40.24 -55.19 15.73
C GLU A 699 -38.93 -54.58 16.21
N LEU A 700 -39.01 -53.57 17.07
CA LEU A 700 -37.91 -53.20 17.97
C LEU A 700 -38.14 -53.96 19.29
N GLY A 701 -37.84 -55.26 19.25
CA GLY A 701 -37.78 -56.18 20.40
C GLY A 701 -36.38 -56.82 20.48
N PRO A 702 -36.06 -57.57 21.56
CA PRO A 702 -34.68 -57.82 22.02
C PRO A 702 -33.82 -58.77 21.18
N ASP A 703 -34.13 -58.98 19.89
CA ASP A 703 -33.35 -59.85 19.01
C ASP A 703 -32.73 -59.04 17.85
N LEU A 704 -31.68 -58.29 18.16
CA LEU A 704 -30.78 -57.72 17.15
C LEU A 704 -29.54 -58.63 17.04
N GLY A 705 -29.65 -59.66 16.21
CA GLY A 705 -28.49 -60.44 15.75
C GLY A 705 -27.52 -59.56 14.92
N PRO A 706 -26.21 -59.87 14.93
CA PRO A 706 -25.21 -59.02 14.31
C PRO A 706 -25.07 -59.40 12.83
N GLU A 707 -25.76 -58.73 11.91
CA GLU A 707 -25.36 -58.62 10.50
C GLU A 707 -26.41 -57.87 9.67
N GLN A 708 -26.29 -56.54 9.57
CA GLN A 708 -26.62 -55.86 8.31
C GLN A 708 -25.52 -54.84 8.01
N ALA A 709 -24.69 -55.21 7.03
CA ALA A 709 -23.57 -54.42 6.53
C ALA A 709 -24.02 -53.03 6.02
N PRO A 710 -23.16 -52.00 6.11
CA PRO A 710 -23.49 -50.66 5.64
C PRO A 710 -23.67 -50.63 4.11
N LEU A 711 -24.79 -50.09 3.65
CA LEU A 711 -24.91 -49.59 2.27
C LEU A 711 -23.94 -48.40 2.12
N PRO A 712 -23.11 -48.36 1.06
CA PRO A 712 -22.12 -47.31 0.89
C PRO A 712 -22.80 -45.97 0.57
N LEU A 713 -22.39 -44.92 1.28
CA LEU A 713 -22.66 -43.54 0.88
C LEU A 713 -21.95 -43.24 -0.46
N PRO A 714 -22.54 -42.45 -1.37
CA PRO A 714 -21.83 -41.97 -2.54
C PRO A 714 -20.68 -41.05 -2.10
N VAL A 715 -19.45 -41.39 -2.49
CA VAL A 715 -18.27 -40.55 -2.29
C VAL A 715 -18.42 -39.28 -3.16
N PRO A 716 -18.13 -38.07 -2.67
CA PRO A 716 -18.09 -36.88 -3.52
C PRO A 716 -16.97 -37.03 -4.54
N VAL A 717 -17.31 -36.89 -5.83
CA VAL A 717 -16.32 -36.87 -6.92
C VAL A 717 -15.42 -35.66 -6.71
N ALA A 718 -14.16 -35.91 -6.34
CA ALA A 718 -13.11 -34.90 -6.33
C ALA A 718 -12.88 -34.41 -7.77
N THR A 719 -13.23 -33.15 -8.04
CA THR A 719 -12.84 -32.46 -9.27
C THR A 719 -11.33 -32.33 -9.32
N GLY A 720 -10.71 -33.00 -10.30
CA GLY A 720 -9.26 -33.13 -10.43
C GLY A 720 -8.51 -31.83 -10.67
N LEU A 721 -7.33 -31.74 -10.06
CA LEU A 721 -6.24 -30.87 -10.48
C LEU A 721 -5.45 -31.59 -11.60
N PRO A 722 -5.07 -30.88 -12.70
CA PRO A 722 -4.30 -31.49 -13.77
C PRO A 722 -2.85 -31.78 -13.33
N GLN A 723 -2.43 -33.02 -13.56
CA GLN A 723 -1.07 -33.51 -13.34
C GLN A 723 -0.07 -32.77 -14.23
N ARG A 724 1.05 -32.34 -13.63
CA ARG A 724 2.26 -31.93 -14.36
C ARG A 724 2.90 -33.17 -14.99
N VAL A 725 3.12 -33.11 -16.29
CA VAL A 725 4.01 -34.02 -17.03
C VAL A 725 5.47 -33.64 -16.72
N PRO A 726 6.37 -34.60 -16.49
CA PRO A 726 7.79 -34.33 -16.29
C PRO A 726 8.52 -34.22 -17.63
N ASP A 727 9.26 -33.11 -17.80
CA ASP A 727 10.60 -33.03 -18.41
C ASP A 727 11.28 -31.74 -17.95
#